data_AF-A0A4E9F4Y6-F1
#
_entry.id   AF-A0A4E9F4Y6-F1
#
_cell.length_a   1.000
_cell.length_b   1.000
_cell.length_c   1.000
_cell.angle_alpha   90.00
_cell.angle_beta   90.00
_cell.angle_gamma   90.00
#
_symmetry.space_group_name_H-M   'P 1'
#
loop_
_entity.id
_entity.type
_entity.pdbx_description
1 polymer ?
#
loop_
_entity_poly.entity_id
_entity_poly.type
_entity_poly.pdbx_seq_one_letter_code
_entity_poly.pdbx_strand_id
1 'polypeptide(L)'
;MKVFIADPSEVLLAERCDEGETDYLAGELSHIVKDLLGPQFWISYWNYYPFLANTLYYGATFLSAVQTIGEEYIALLPLVSVRQRKVPAFTRRLIFILSFAVAPFVIEKFLERIENNLRGSLIANETRFFGWKRGNLRKTLFNLVVLIRFTGIPLLYRLNLALFYLFGTYYYISKRLIGLQYVSFRSQSNYQALFYFRFFGAINIAQIVSSAVIWIRDQFRKQRSEKAAVEFRQFSESEISEEEYNLPVGSSFRCSLCWQYNRQPSCIPCGHLFCWSCISKHIQFAVTDSALVFCPQCREEFHRSRVPFFTKTVIMNASSVIGRELSYKSPEWFFVKGIFRFASSVKSESENKYFPVVYVSGIQPTGVPHLGNYFGFIQHWISLQNDGCSKQMYLSIADYHSISMGFINPLEMKNNIFKMAASLLACGLDPEKTTLFQQSRVADHANLMYILGSLQTISRLTRMPQYKDKAAVFKNGNIPVNLQLYPILQAADVLLYKGTHVPVGDDQTQHLLLMRDLAFKFNAILHCDFFPVPVQISARCARLKSLQNSTKKMSKSMGNDRSRILISDIKQIIVEKCVKALSDSQSNITYEPEKRPAVSNLVTLYALATGLSVENVIDECASLDTKGFKLCLAEKIDAHIAPFREKYEGLLQEPQLIRDILTHGTQRAEKKAQETMAELRELLGFNLSHQAINK
;
A
#
# COMPACT_ATOMS: atom_id res chain seq x y z
N MET A 1 55.78 17.23 3.27
CA MET A 1 54.57 16.70 3.93
C MET A 1 54.86 15.31 4.47
N LYS A 2 54.45 15.01 5.71
CA LYS A 2 54.40 13.63 6.22
C LYS A 2 53.22 12.93 5.55
N VAL A 3 53.40 11.66 5.25
CA VAL A 3 52.51 10.89 4.39
C VAL A 3 52.32 9.53 5.06
N PHE A 4 51.08 9.13 5.31
CA PHE A 4 50.75 7.92 6.06
C PHE A 4 50.05 6.89 5.17
N ILE A 5 50.11 5.61 5.54
CA ILE A 5 49.32 4.57 4.88
C ILE A 5 47.86 4.82 5.25
N ALA A 6 46.95 4.79 4.27
CA ALA A 6 45.53 5.07 4.52
C ALA A 6 44.89 4.02 5.43
N ASP A 7 44.01 4.47 6.33
CA ASP A 7 43.29 3.56 7.22
C ASP A 7 42.11 2.88 6.49
N PRO A 8 41.74 1.63 6.84
CA PRO A 8 40.60 0.96 6.21
C PRO A 8 39.29 1.74 6.30
N SER A 9 39.08 2.51 7.38
CA SER A 9 37.92 3.39 7.53
C SER A 9 37.90 4.54 6.54
N GLU A 10 39.07 5.12 6.25
CA GLU A 10 39.21 6.21 5.28
C GLU A 10 38.89 5.69 3.88
N VAL A 11 39.48 4.55 3.51
CA VAL A 11 39.19 3.90 2.22
C VAL A 11 37.71 3.57 2.11
N LEU A 12 37.09 2.97 3.14
CA LEU A 12 35.66 2.63 3.11
C LEU A 12 34.76 3.86 2.94
N LEU A 13 35.09 4.97 3.60
CA LEU A 13 34.31 6.20 3.52
C LEU A 13 34.44 6.87 2.14
N ALA A 14 35.63 6.85 1.53
CA ALA A 14 35.84 7.35 0.18
C ALA A 14 35.01 6.55 -0.83
N GLU A 15 35.07 5.22 -0.75
CA GLU A 15 34.35 4.32 -1.66
C GLU A 15 32.83 4.48 -1.51
N ARG A 16 32.30 4.67 -0.30
CA ARG A 16 30.87 4.95 -0.08
C ARG A 16 30.43 6.30 -0.66
N CYS A 17 31.31 7.30 -0.62
CA CYS A 17 31.03 8.59 -1.25
C CYS A 17 30.95 8.43 -2.78
N ASP A 18 31.90 7.72 -3.37
CA ASP A 18 31.91 7.44 -4.81
C ASP A 18 30.69 6.60 -5.23
N GLU A 19 30.34 5.56 -4.47
CA GLU A 19 29.12 4.76 -4.68
C GLU A 19 27.87 5.66 -4.71
N GLY A 20 27.74 6.57 -3.73
CA GLY A 20 26.62 7.51 -3.67
C GLY A 20 26.51 8.43 -4.90
N GLU A 21 27.64 8.95 -5.39
CA GLU A 21 27.66 9.79 -6.60
C GLU A 21 27.33 8.99 -7.86
N THR A 22 27.82 7.74 -7.96
CA THR A 22 27.49 6.87 -9.10
C THR A 22 26.02 6.46 -9.12
N ASP A 23 25.41 6.22 -7.95
CA ASP A 23 23.99 5.91 -7.81
C ASP A 23 23.13 7.12 -8.15
N TYR A 24 23.53 8.32 -7.72
CA TYR A 24 22.88 9.57 -8.11
C TYR A 24 22.91 9.77 -9.62
N LEU A 25 24.08 9.61 -10.25
CA LEU A 25 24.24 9.76 -11.70
C LEU A 25 23.46 8.68 -12.48
N ALA A 26 23.39 7.44 -11.98
CA ALA A 26 22.54 6.39 -12.55
C ALA A 26 21.05 6.75 -12.45
N GLY A 27 20.63 7.35 -11.33
CA GLY A 27 19.29 7.87 -11.12
C GLY A 27 18.92 8.97 -12.13
N GLU A 28 19.79 9.97 -12.28
CA GLU A 28 19.61 11.05 -13.25
C GLU A 28 19.55 10.54 -14.69
N LEU A 29 20.46 9.65 -15.09
CA LEU A 29 20.40 9.01 -16.42
C LEU A 29 19.09 8.25 -16.64
N SER A 30 18.62 7.54 -15.62
CA SER A 30 17.34 6.85 -15.64
C SER A 30 16.17 7.82 -15.83
N HIS A 31 16.16 8.96 -15.12
CA HIS A 31 15.15 10.01 -15.27
C HIS A 31 15.17 10.65 -16.67
N ILE A 32 16.36 11.03 -17.16
CA ILE A 32 16.55 11.62 -18.49
C ILE A 32 16.03 10.67 -19.58
N VAL A 33 16.38 9.38 -19.52
CA VAL A 33 15.92 8.41 -20.51
C VAL A 33 14.42 8.16 -20.41
N LYS A 34 13.87 8.13 -19.20
CA LYS A 34 12.43 7.99 -18.97
C LYS A 34 11.63 9.15 -19.56
N ASP A 35 12.13 10.38 -19.41
CA ASP A 35 11.46 11.58 -19.91
C ASP A 35 11.63 11.77 -21.42
N LEU A 36 12.79 11.42 -21.99
CA LEU A 36 13.06 11.58 -23.43
C LEU A 36 12.55 10.43 -24.31
N LEU A 37 12.76 9.17 -23.90
CA LEU A 37 12.47 7.98 -24.71
C LEU A 37 11.23 7.20 -24.24
N GLY A 38 10.63 7.63 -23.13
CA GLY A 38 9.43 7.05 -22.57
C GLY A 38 9.65 5.79 -21.73
N PRO A 39 8.60 5.34 -21.03
CA PRO A 39 8.70 4.27 -20.03
C PRO A 39 9.03 2.88 -20.61
N GLN A 40 8.65 2.60 -21.87
CA GLN A 40 8.93 1.32 -22.51
C GLN A 40 10.43 1.12 -22.80
N PHE A 41 11.07 2.15 -23.34
CA PHE A 41 12.51 2.13 -23.58
C PHE A 41 13.27 2.08 -22.26
N TRP A 42 12.86 2.90 -21.28
CA TRP A 42 13.43 2.91 -19.94
C TRP A 42 13.46 1.53 -19.27
N ILE A 43 12.36 0.77 -19.30
CA ILE A 43 12.31 -0.60 -18.74
C ILE A 43 13.23 -1.57 -19.48
N SER A 44 13.36 -1.44 -20.80
CA SER A 44 14.19 -2.37 -21.59
C SER A 44 15.69 -2.21 -21.30
N TYR A 45 16.12 -1.02 -20.89
CA TYR A 45 17.53 -0.68 -20.67
C TYR A 45 17.90 -0.36 -19.21
N TRP A 46 17.03 -0.67 -18.25
CA TRP A 46 17.25 -0.35 -16.83
C TRP A 46 18.56 -0.91 -16.25
N ASN A 47 18.94 -2.12 -16.68
CA ASN A 47 20.17 -2.80 -16.26
C ASN A 47 21.46 -2.11 -16.76
N TYR A 48 21.38 -1.18 -17.71
CA TYR A 48 22.55 -0.54 -18.32
C TYR A 48 22.94 0.76 -17.61
N TYR A 49 22.04 1.40 -16.84
CA TYR A 49 22.32 2.70 -16.23
C TYR A 49 23.43 2.65 -15.18
N PRO A 50 23.48 1.68 -14.24
CA PRO A 50 24.58 1.60 -13.28
C PRO A 50 25.94 1.37 -13.95
N PHE A 51 25.96 0.57 -15.03
CA PHE A 51 27.17 0.34 -15.83
C PHE A 51 27.67 1.62 -16.52
N LEU A 52 26.75 2.35 -17.18
CA LEU A 52 27.07 3.61 -17.84
C LEU A 52 27.55 4.66 -16.83
N ALA A 53 26.88 4.77 -15.68
CA ALA A 53 27.23 5.71 -14.64
C ALA A 53 28.65 5.47 -14.08
N ASN A 54 28.95 4.23 -13.71
CA ASN A 54 30.28 3.83 -13.25
C ASN A 54 31.37 4.13 -14.31
N THR A 55 31.10 3.81 -15.57
CA THR A 55 32.07 4.04 -16.66
C THR A 55 32.33 5.53 -16.88
N LEU A 56 31.28 6.35 -16.88
CA LEU A 56 31.40 7.80 -17.05
C LEU A 56 32.11 8.45 -15.85
N TYR A 57 31.75 8.07 -14.63
CA TYR A 57 32.32 8.64 -13.42
C TYR A 57 33.82 8.34 -13.28
N TYR A 58 34.21 7.05 -13.31
CA TYR A 58 35.61 6.65 -13.20
C TYR A 58 36.42 6.99 -14.47
N GLY A 59 35.75 7.10 -15.62
CA GLY A 59 36.33 7.61 -16.86
C GLY A 59 36.72 9.09 -16.75
N ALA A 60 35.84 9.94 -16.22
CA ALA A 60 36.11 11.36 -16.06
C ALA A 60 37.17 11.64 -14.99
N THR A 61 37.18 10.88 -13.90
CA THR A 61 38.07 11.07 -12.75
C THR A 61 39.37 10.27 -12.89
N PHE A 62 39.32 8.96 -12.59
CA PHE A 62 40.48 8.10 -12.46
C PHE A 62 41.27 7.93 -13.76
N LEU A 63 40.61 7.79 -14.92
CA LEU A 63 41.33 7.69 -16.21
C LEU A 63 42.16 8.95 -16.48
N SER A 64 41.57 10.12 -16.23
CA SER A 64 42.15 11.46 -16.42
C SER A 64 43.26 11.82 -15.43
N ALA A 65 43.69 10.90 -14.56
CA ALA A 65 44.65 11.15 -13.48
C ALA A 65 44.14 12.06 -12.35
N VAL A 66 42.84 12.31 -12.28
CA VAL A 66 42.24 13.16 -11.25
C VAL A 66 41.73 12.26 -10.12
N GLN A 67 41.80 12.76 -8.89
CA GLN A 67 41.20 12.08 -7.73
C GLN A 67 39.68 11.97 -7.94
N THR A 68 39.11 10.87 -7.47
CA THR A 68 37.64 10.76 -7.34
C THR A 68 37.13 11.69 -6.25
N ILE A 69 35.82 11.96 -6.23
CA ILE A 69 35.22 12.88 -5.24
C ILE A 69 35.43 12.33 -3.82
N GLY A 70 35.27 11.02 -3.62
CA GLY A 70 35.53 10.37 -2.35
C GLY A 70 37.01 10.42 -1.95
N GLU A 71 37.92 10.23 -2.90
CA GLU A 71 39.36 10.37 -2.65
C GLU A 71 39.74 11.81 -2.26
N GLU A 72 39.17 12.82 -2.94
CA GLU A 72 39.40 14.23 -2.63
C GLU A 72 38.82 14.60 -1.25
N TYR A 73 37.59 14.16 -0.95
CA TYR A 73 36.90 14.44 0.31
C TYR A 73 37.70 14.01 1.55
N ILE A 74 38.41 12.88 1.45
CA ILE A 74 39.21 12.32 2.55
C ILE A 74 40.70 12.69 2.43
N ALA A 75 41.12 13.30 1.32
CA ALA A 75 42.51 13.57 0.96
C ALA A 75 43.36 12.29 0.85
N LEU A 76 42.86 11.32 0.08
CA LEU A 76 43.55 10.08 -0.28
C LEU A 76 44.24 10.22 -1.63
N LEU A 77 45.51 9.80 -1.72
CA LEU A 77 46.24 9.76 -2.98
C LEU A 77 46.38 8.30 -3.47
N PRO A 78 45.87 7.96 -4.67
CA PRO A 78 46.00 6.63 -5.25
C PRO A 78 47.42 6.39 -5.80
N LEU A 79 48.12 5.38 -5.26
CA LEU A 79 49.47 5.00 -5.66
C LEU A 79 49.57 3.50 -5.95
N VAL A 80 50.40 3.11 -6.92
CA VAL A 80 50.66 1.69 -7.22
C VAL A 80 51.72 1.09 -6.30
N SER A 81 52.67 1.91 -5.87
CA SER A 81 53.73 1.50 -4.97
C SER A 81 54.00 2.62 -3.97
N VAL A 82 53.67 2.37 -2.71
CA VAL A 82 53.87 3.33 -1.61
C VAL A 82 55.34 3.69 -1.45
N ARG A 83 56.26 2.71 -1.62
CA ARG A 83 57.71 2.93 -1.52
C ARG A 83 58.24 3.87 -2.62
N GLN A 84 57.81 3.67 -3.86
CA GLN A 84 58.29 4.47 -5.01
C GLN A 84 57.44 5.72 -5.29
N ARG A 85 56.34 5.92 -4.55
CA ARG A 85 55.35 7.00 -4.76
C ARG A 85 54.92 7.15 -6.22
N LYS A 86 54.73 6.01 -6.91
CA LYS A 86 54.35 5.98 -8.33
C LYS A 86 52.83 6.02 -8.47
N VAL A 87 52.33 7.08 -9.10
CA VAL A 87 50.95 7.19 -9.58
C VAL A 87 50.73 6.13 -10.67
N PRO A 88 49.54 5.49 -10.77
CA PRO A 88 49.27 4.51 -11.81
C PRO A 88 49.50 5.10 -13.20
N ALA A 89 50.19 4.36 -14.08
CA ALA A 89 50.30 4.70 -15.49
C ALA A 89 48.94 4.59 -16.19
N PHE A 90 48.77 5.30 -17.30
CA PHE A 90 47.52 5.28 -18.08
C PHE A 90 47.02 3.87 -18.40
N THR A 91 47.92 2.95 -18.79
CA THR A 91 47.58 1.54 -19.07
C THR A 91 46.96 0.84 -17.86
N ARG A 92 47.50 1.06 -16.65
CA ARG A 92 46.93 0.51 -15.42
C ARG A 92 45.57 1.13 -15.09
N ARG A 93 45.39 2.44 -15.33
CA ARG A 93 44.10 3.11 -15.11
C ARG A 93 43.02 2.63 -16.08
N LEU A 94 43.40 2.37 -17.33
CA LEU A 94 42.51 1.76 -18.30
C LEU A 94 42.11 0.33 -17.88
N ILE A 95 43.06 -0.47 -17.41
CA ILE A 95 42.79 -1.82 -16.87
C ILE A 95 41.80 -1.75 -15.70
N PHE A 96 41.84 -0.70 -14.87
CA PHE A 96 40.91 -0.53 -13.74
C PHE A 96 39.48 -0.43 -14.24
N ILE A 97 39.22 0.50 -15.16
CA ILE A 97 37.87 0.77 -15.67
C ILE A 97 37.33 -0.46 -16.41
N LEU A 98 38.18 -1.11 -17.22
CA LEU A 98 37.81 -2.35 -17.90
C LEU A 98 37.48 -3.45 -16.91
N SER A 99 38.25 -3.62 -15.83
CA SER A 99 38.00 -4.66 -14.83
C SER A 99 36.86 -4.33 -13.86
N PHE A 100 36.61 -3.06 -13.56
CA PHE A 100 35.64 -2.62 -12.58
C PHE A 100 34.24 -2.46 -13.18
N ALA A 101 34.12 -1.74 -14.29
CA ALA A 101 32.82 -1.46 -14.91
C ALA A 101 32.49 -2.48 -16.01
N VAL A 102 33.42 -2.73 -16.93
CA VAL A 102 33.14 -3.53 -18.14
C VAL A 102 33.09 -5.03 -17.84
N ALA A 103 34.05 -5.57 -17.09
CA ALA A 103 34.15 -7.00 -16.87
C ALA A 103 32.94 -7.61 -16.14
N PRO A 104 32.42 -7.05 -15.03
CA PRO A 104 31.24 -7.61 -14.37
C PRO A 104 30.01 -7.60 -15.29
N PHE A 105 29.81 -6.53 -16.04
CA PHE A 105 28.72 -6.40 -17.00
C PHE A 105 28.80 -7.44 -18.12
N VAL A 106 29.98 -7.62 -18.73
CA VAL A 106 30.21 -8.60 -19.80
C VAL A 106 30.08 -10.02 -19.28
N ILE A 107 30.62 -10.33 -18.10
CA ILE A 107 30.52 -11.65 -17.47
C ILE A 107 29.05 -12.00 -17.20
N GLU A 108 28.28 -11.07 -16.64
CA GLU A 108 26.87 -11.29 -16.37
C GLU A 108 26.07 -11.57 -17.66
N LYS A 109 26.26 -10.76 -18.70
CA LYS A 109 25.60 -10.96 -19.99
C LYS A 109 26.02 -12.25 -20.69
N PHE A 110 27.28 -12.63 -20.56
CA PHE A 110 27.79 -13.86 -21.13
C PHE A 110 27.21 -15.09 -20.41
N LEU A 111 27.16 -15.08 -19.08
CA LEU A 111 26.55 -16.13 -18.28
C LEU A 111 25.04 -16.24 -18.55
N GLU A 112 24.33 -15.12 -18.64
CA GLU A 112 22.92 -15.08 -19.01
C GLU A 112 22.68 -15.69 -20.40
N ARG A 113 23.53 -15.38 -21.38
CA ARG A 113 23.45 -15.95 -22.73
C ARG A 113 23.73 -17.45 -22.75
N ILE A 114 24.73 -17.92 -22.02
CA ILE A 114 25.04 -19.36 -21.91
C ILE A 114 23.88 -20.08 -21.23
N GLU A 115 23.36 -19.53 -20.13
CA GLU A 115 22.24 -20.09 -19.39
C GLU A 115 21.01 -20.24 -20.29
N ASN A 116 20.65 -19.19 -21.03
CA ASN A 116 19.52 -19.21 -21.96
C ASN A 116 19.71 -20.24 -23.09
N ASN A 117 20.91 -20.34 -23.67
CA ASN A 117 21.23 -21.32 -24.70
C ASN A 117 21.15 -22.77 -24.17
N LEU A 118 21.67 -23.02 -22.96
CA LEU A 118 21.64 -24.34 -22.34
C LEU A 118 20.23 -24.73 -21.91
N ARG A 119 19.47 -23.79 -21.36
CA ARG A 119 18.07 -23.99 -20.98
C ARG A 119 17.22 -24.33 -22.19
N GLY A 120 17.36 -23.57 -23.29
CA GLY A 120 16.67 -23.87 -24.55
C GLY A 120 17.03 -25.26 -25.11
N SER A 121 18.30 -25.65 -25.04
CA SER A 121 18.73 -27.00 -25.47
C SER A 121 18.27 -28.12 -24.54
N LEU A 122 18.12 -27.89 -23.23
CA LEU A 122 17.62 -28.89 -22.29
C LEU A 122 16.15 -29.22 -22.59
N ILE A 123 15.34 -28.17 -22.81
CA ILE A 123 13.92 -28.29 -23.21
C ILE A 123 13.79 -29.01 -24.57
N ALA A 124 14.68 -28.70 -25.53
CA ALA A 124 14.68 -29.34 -26.85
C ALA A 124 15.18 -30.80 -26.84
N ASN A 125 15.92 -31.24 -25.81
CA ASN A 125 16.40 -32.62 -25.71
C ASN A 125 15.45 -33.53 -24.91
N GLU A 126 14.68 -33.01 -23.96
CA GLU A 126 13.60 -33.79 -23.33
C GLU A 126 12.56 -34.26 -24.37
N THR A 127 12.42 -33.53 -25.48
CA THR A 127 11.58 -33.96 -26.61
C THR A 127 12.28 -34.93 -27.58
N ARG A 128 13.61 -35.13 -27.51
CA ARG A 128 14.34 -36.10 -28.36
C ARG A 128 14.84 -37.27 -27.52
N PHE A 129 13.99 -38.27 -27.39
CA PHE A 129 14.14 -39.46 -26.54
C PHE A 129 15.28 -40.45 -26.90
N PHE A 130 16.36 -40.07 -27.61
CA PHE A 130 17.34 -41.03 -28.14
C PHE A 130 18.83 -40.64 -28.08
N GLY A 131 19.29 -39.97 -27.01
CA GLY A 131 20.69 -39.49 -26.91
C GLY A 131 21.35 -39.63 -25.52
N TRP A 132 21.50 -40.85 -25.01
CA TRP A 132 21.89 -41.19 -23.63
C TRP A 132 23.34 -40.86 -23.16
N LYS A 133 24.08 -39.94 -23.80
CA LYS A 133 25.36 -39.44 -23.23
C LYS A 133 25.57 -37.92 -23.29
N ARG A 134 24.92 -37.20 -24.21
CA ARG A 134 25.11 -35.72 -24.30
C ARG A 134 24.25 -34.93 -23.32
N GLY A 135 23.10 -35.48 -22.89
CA GLY A 135 22.17 -34.80 -21.96
C GLY A 135 22.80 -34.50 -20.60
N ASN A 136 23.47 -35.50 -19.99
CA ASN A 136 24.11 -35.32 -18.68
C ASN A 136 25.18 -34.24 -18.70
N LEU A 137 26.05 -34.21 -19.73
CA LEU A 137 27.14 -33.24 -19.79
C LEU A 137 26.61 -31.80 -19.88
N ARG A 138 25.50 -31.57 -20.61
CA ARG A 138 24.84 -30.25 -20.69
C ARG A 138 24.10 -29.87 -19.41
N LYS A 139 23.43 -30.83 -18.75
CA LYS A 139 22.79 -30.59 -17.44
C LYS A 139 23.84 -30.23 -16.39
N THR A 140 24.98 -30.93 -16.37
CA THR A 140 26.12 -30.61 -15.49
C THR A 140 26.68 -29.23 -15.81
N LEU A 141 26.85 -28.89 -17.10
CA LEU A 141 27.31 -27.56 -17.51
C LEU A 141 26.33 -26.45 -17.10
N PHE A 142 25.02 -26.66 -17.29
CA PHE A 142 23.98 -25.72 -16.86
C PHE A 142 24.03 -25.51 -15.34
N ASN A 143 24.07 -26.59 -14.57
CA ASN A 143 24.19 -26.50 -13.11
C ASN A 143 25.47 -25.78 -12.68
N LEU A 144 26.58 -25.99 -13.40
CA LEU A 144 27.85 -25.32 -13.13
C LEU A 144 27.77 -23.81 -13.43
N VAL A 145 27.14 -23.41 -14.54
CA VAL A 145 26.93 -21.99 -14.90
C VAL A 145 26.06 -21.30 -13.85
N VAL A 146 24.95 -21.92 -13.46
CA VAL A 146 24.04 -21.42 -12.41
C VAL A 146 24.79 -21.29 -11.08
N LEU A 147 25.60 -22.28 -10.71
CA LEU A 147 26.42 -22.26 -9.50
C LEU A 147 27.45 -21.12 -9.53
N ILE A 148 28.17 -20.94 -10.64
CA ILE A 148 29.13 -19.83 -10.79
C ILE A 148 28.43 -18.48 -10.66
N ARG A 149 27.30 -18.29 -11.34
CA ARG A 149 26.57 -17.01 -11.36
C ARG A 149 26.01 -16.63 -10.00
N PHE A 150 25.27 -17.54 -9.35
CA PHE A 150 24.52 -17.21 -8.13
C PHE A 150 25.28 -17.50 -6.83
N THR A 151 26.31 -18.35 -6.87
CA THR A 151 27.08 -18.73 -5.68
C THR A 151 28.54 -18.31 -5.81
N GLY A 152 29.20 -18.63 -6.93
CA GLY A 152 30.64 -18.38 -7.12
C GLY A 152 31.01 -16.90 -7.12
N ILE A 153 30.41 -16.10 -8.01
CA ILE A 153 30.73 -14.67 -8.15
C ILE A 153 30.45 -13.89 -6.84
N PRO A 154 29.26 -13.99 -6.21
CA PRO A 154 29.01 -13.32 -4.94
C PRO A 154 29.97 -13.75 -3.82
N LEU A 155 30.36 -15.02 -3.78
CA LEU A 155 31.33 -15.54 -2.81
C LEU A 155 32.71 -14.89 -2.98
N LEU A 156 33.17 -14.69 -4.22
CA LEU A 156 34.42 -14.01 -4.52
C LEU A 156 34.43 -12.56 -4.04
N TYR A 157 33.34 -11.81 -4.27
CA TYR A 157 33.22 -10.44 -3.76
C TYR A 157 33.22 -10.39 -2.23
N ARG A 158 32.47 -11.27 -1.56
CA ARG A 158 32.45 -11.36 -0.09
C ARG A 158 33.82 -11.73 0.48
N LEU A 159 34.53 -12.65 -0.16
CA LEU A 159 35.88 -13.04 0.25
C LEU A 159 36.86 -11.88 0.10
N ASN A 160 36.80 -11.13 -1.02
CA ASN A 160 37.64 -9.95 -1.20
C ASN A 160 37.37 -8.87 -0.14
N LEU A 161 36.09 -8.63 0.19
CA LEU A 161 35.71 -7.70 1.24
C LEU A 161 36.20 -8.15 2.63
N ALA A 162 36.14 -9.45 2.92
CA ALA A 162 36.69 -10.01 4.15
C ALA A 162 38.22 -9.82 4.24
N LEU A 163 38.94 -10.04 3.14
CA LEU A 163 40.38 -9.77 3.05
C LEU A 163 40.70 -8.28 3.19
N PHE A 164 39.86 -7.40 2.67
CA PHE A 164 39.98 -5.96 2.88
C PHE A 164 39.90 -5.61 4.37
N TYR A 165 38.91 -6.13 5.09
CA TYR A 165 38.77 -5.86 6.52
C TYR A 165 39.91 -6.43 7.37
N LEU A 166 40.54 -7.54 6.94
CA LEU A 166 41.68 -8.13 7.65
C LEU A 166 43.01 -7.41 7.40
N PHE A 167 43.30 -7.09 6.13
CA PHE A 167 44.61 -6.58 5.71
C PHE A 167 44.62 -5.07 5.42
N GLY A 168 43.45 -4.46 5.21
CA GLY A 168 43.31 -3.02 4.92
C GLY A 168 43.78 -2.57 3.54
N THR A 169 43.88 -3.49 2.56
CA THR A 169 44.59 -3.20 1.29
C THR A 169 43.69 -2.82 0.12
N TYR A 170 42.74 -3.69 -0.28
CA TYR A 170 41.98 -3.53 -1.53
C TYR A 170 40.48 -3.78 -1.33
N TYR A 171 39.67 -2.71 -1.39
CA TYR A 171 38.21 -2.81 -1.24
C TYR A 171 37.56 -3.54 -2.43
N TYR A 172 37.93 -3.18 -3.65
CA TYR A 172 37.48 -3.85 -4.88
C TYR A 172 38.50 -4.84 -5.44
N ILE A 173 38.00 -5.89 -6.11
CA ILE A 173 38.83 -6.89 -6.81
C ILE A 173 39.64 -6.23 -7.94
N SER A 174 39.04 -5.29 -8.66
CA SER A 174 39.72 -4.51 -9.71
C SER A 174 40.91 -3.70 -9.17
N LYS A 175 40.77 -3.09 -7.98
CA LYS A 175 41.86 -2.37 -7.30
C LYS A 175 42.98 -3.32 -6.86
N ARG A 176 42.62 -4.54 -6.43
CA ARG A 176 43.58 -5.62 -6.12
C ARG A 176 44.40 -6.05 -7.34
N LEU A 177 43.78 -6.18 -8.52
CA LEU A 177 44.46 -6.60 -9.75
C LEU A 177 45.56 -5.62 -10.18
N ILE A 178 45.38 -4.33 -9.92
CA ILE A 178 46.35 -3.29 -10.30
C ILE A 178 47.40 -3.05 -9.22
N GLY A 179 47.12 -3.49 -7.99
CA GLY A 179 47.91 -3.18 -6.80
C GLY A 179 47.71 -1.73 -6.35
N LEU A 180 46.52 -1.17 -6.51
CA LEU A 180 46.23 0.22 -6.12
C LEU A 180 46.14 0.35 -4.59
N GLN A 181 47.07 1.10 -4.00
CA GLN A 181 47.14 1.39 -2.58
C GLN A 181 46.87 2.87 -2.32
N TYR A 182 46.33 3.16 -1.15
CA TYR A 182 46.01 4.52 -0.74
C TYR A 182 46.96 5.04 0.30
N VAL A 183 47.24 6.32 0.16
CA VAL A 183 48.10 7.08 1.05
C VAL A 183 47.32 8.30 1.53
N SER A 184 47.27 8.49 2.85
CA SER A 184 46.54 9.57 3.49
C SER A 184 47.48 10.71 3.87
N PHE A 185 47.00 11.95 3.68
CA PHE A 185 47.67 13.14 4.21
C PHE A 185 47.32 13.43 5.67
N ARG A 186 46.30 12.75 6.22
CA ARG A 186 45.89 12.88 7.62
C ARG A 186 46.71 11.94 8.50
N SER A 187 47.04 12.37 9.71
CA SER A 187 47.68 11.49 10.70
C SER A 187 46.70 10.44 11.21
N GLN A 188 47.11 9.18 11.20
CA GLN A 188 46.34 8.06 11.77
C GLN A 188 46.04 8.33 13.25
N SER A 189 44.75 8.32 13.62
CA SER A 189 44.33 8.63 15.00
C SER A 189 43.73 7.46 15.76
N ASN A 190 43.47 6.30 15.13
CA ASN A 190 42.66 5.27 15.79
C ASN A 190 43.09 3.81 15.55
N TYR A 191 44.14 3.37 16.25
CA TYR A 191 44.53 1.96 16.28
C TYR A 191 43.43 1.02 16.79
N GLN A 192 42.50 1.50 17.63
CA GLN A 192 41.39 0.68 18.13
C GLN A 192 40.41 0.30 17.01
N ALA A 193 40.19 1.19 16.04
CA ALA A 193 39.33 0.91 14.89
C ALA A 193 39.81 -0.31 14.08
N LEU A 194 41.13 -0.48 13.95
CA LEU A 194 41.74 -1.60 13.22
C LEU A 194 41.37 -2.96 13.83
N PHE A 195 41.26 -3.05 15.16
CA PHE A 195 40.82 -4.27 15.84
C PHE A 195 39.38 -4.62 15.44
N TYR A 196 38.46 -3.65 15.45
CA TYR A 196 37.08 -3.86 15.05
C TYR A 196 36.96 -4.26 13.57
N PHE A 197 37.72 -3.64 12.67
CA PHE A 197 37.74 -4.04 11.27
C PHE A 197 38.22 -5.48 11.10
N ARG A 198 39.33 -5.87 11.75
CA ARG A 198 39.81 -7.26 11.71
C ARG A 198 38.79 -8.25 12.27
N PHE A 199 38.10 -7.88 13.35
CA PHE A 199 37.00 -8.65 13.91
C PHE A 199 35.84 -8.82 12.93
N PHE A 200 35.41 -7.74 12.24
CA PHE A 200 34.42 -7.82 11.17
C PHE A 200 34.88 -8.69 10.00
N GLY A 201 36.16 -8.65 9.64
CA GLY A 201 36.75 -9.53 8.63
C GLY A 201 36.66 -11.00 9.02
N ALA A 202 37.00 -11.32 10.28
CA ALA A 202 36.89 -12.69 10.82
C ALA A 202 35.43 -13.19 10.85
N ILE A 203 34.48 -12.33 11.24
CA ILE A 203 33.04 -12.66 11.19
C ILE A 203 32.59 -12.94 9.75
N ASN A 204 33.00 -12.12 8.77
CA ASN A 204 32.65 -12.34 7.37
C ASN A 204 33.18 -13.69 6.86
N ILE A 205 34.41 -14.08 7.22
CA ILE A 205 34.94 -15.42 6.89
C ILE A 205 34.11 -16.52 7.56
N ALA A 206 33.78 -16.37 8.84
CA ALA A 206 32.95 -17.36 9.55
C ALA A 206 31.55 -17.50 8.89
N GLN A 207 30.95 -16.39 8.45
CA GLN A 207 29.68 -16.39 7.74
C GLN A 207 29.78 -17.06 6.36
N ILE A 208 30.87 -16.84 5.63
CA ILE A 208 31.17 -17.52 4.36
C ILE A 208 31.26 -19.03 4.58
N VAL A 209 32.02 -19.47 5.60
CA VAL A 209 32.18 -20.89 5.94
C VAL A 209 30.83 -21.52 6.32
N SER A 210 30.06 -20.87 7.18
CA SER A 210 28.72 -21.34 7.59
C SER A 210 27.79 -21.48 6.39
N SER A 211 27.77 -20.48 5.50
CA SER A 211 26.96 -20.51 4.27
C SER A 211 27.36 -21.66 3.34
N ALA A 212 28.67 -21.93 3.22
CA ALA A 212 29.17 -23.07 2.45
C ALA A 212 28.76 -24.41 3.07
N VAL A 213 28.84 -24.56 4.40
CA VAL A 213 28.40 -25.78 5.11
C VAL A 213 26.91 -26.03 4.93
N ILE A 214 26.07 -25.00 5.06
CA ILE A 214 24.62 -25.11 4.84
C ILE A 214 24.33 -25.54 3.39
N TRP A 215 25.00 -24.92 2.41
CA TRP A 215 24.84 -25.27 1.00
C TRP A 215 25.26 -26.72 0.71
N ILE A 216 26.41 -27.16 1.23
CA ILE A 216 26.88 -28.55 1.09
C ILE A 216 25.83 -29.52 1.69
N ARG A 217 25.30 -29.20 2.89
CA ARG A 217 24.26 -30.01 3.54
C ARG A 217 22.97 -30.07 2.71
N ASP A 218 22.58 -28.98 2.06
CA ASP A 218 21.41 -28.92 1.17
C ASP A 218 21.64 -29.77 -0.09
N GLN A 219 22.83 -29.72 -0.69
CA GLN A 219 23.18 -30.59 -1.83
C GLN A 219 23.13 -32.07 -1.45
N PHE A 220 23.63 -32.46 -0.27
CA PHE A 220 23.51 -33.83 0.23
C PHE A 220 22.06 -34.23 0.49
N ARG A 221 21.23 -33.32 1.04
CA ARG A 221 19.78 -33.57 1.22
C ARG A 221 19.08 -33.78 -0.12
N LYS A 222 19.37 -32.95 -1.13
CA LYS A 222 18.82 -33.11 -2.49
C LYS A 222 19.18 -34.46 -3.11
N GLN A 223 20.44 -34.89 -3.00
CA GLN A 223 20.82 -36.23 -3.49
C GLN A 223 20.11 -37.35 -2.74
N ARG A 224 19.87 -37.20 -1.43
CA ARG A 224 19.13 -38.18 -0.63
C ARG A 224 17.64 -38.23 -0.99
N SER A 225 17.02 -37.06 -1.24
CA SER A 225 15.63 -36.99 -1.69
C SER A 225 15.46 -37.48 -3.12
N GLU A 226 16.42 -37.22 -4.02
CA GLU A 226 16.40 -37.77 -5.38
C GLU A 226 16.53 -39.29 -5.35
N LYS A 227 17.42 -39.86 -4.51
CA LYS A 227 17.49 -41.31 -4.30
C LYS A 227 16.19 -41.88 -3.74
N ALA A 228 15.61 -41.25 -2.71
CA ALA A 228 14.33 -41.68 -2.14
C ALA A 228 13.17 -41.57 -3.15
N ALA A 229 13.16 -40.54 -4.01
CA ALA A 229 12.15 -40.38 -5.05
C ALA A 229 12.31 -41.40 -6.18
N VAL A 230 13.55 -41.79 -6.52
CA VAL A 230 13.81 -42.87 -7.49
C VAL A 230 13.41 -44.23 -6.92
N GLU A 231 13.72 -44.50 -5.65
CA GLU A 231 13.27 -45.73 -4.96
C GLU A 231 11.73 -45.78 -4.85
N PHE A 232 11.06 -44.65 -4.61
CA PHE A 232 9.60 -44.59 -4.57
C PHE A 232 8.98 -44.73 -5.96
N ARG A 233 9.60 -44.18 -7.01
CA ARG A 233 9.11 -44.33 -8.40
C ARG A 233 9.19 -45.76 -8.90
N GLN A 234 10.18 -46.56 -8.49
CA GLN A 234 10.23 -47.98 -8.88
C GLN A 234 9.11 -48.83 -8.27
N PHE A 235 8.38 -48.34 -7.27
CA PHE A 235 7.28 -49.08 -6.64
C PHE A 235 5.88 -48.70 -7.15
N SER A 236 5.76 -47.66 -7.98
CA SER A 236 4.46 -47.18 -8.48
C SER A 236 4.49 -46.93 -9.99
N GLU A 237 4.95 -47.90 -10.76
CA GLU A 237 4.72 -47.94 -12.22
C GLU A 237 3.47 -48.77 -12.53
N SER A 238 2.31 -48.27 -12.11
CA SER A 238 1.03 -48.63 -12.70
C SER A 238 0.09 -47.44 -12.54
N GLU A 239 -0.26 -46.83 -13.68
CA GLU A 239 -1.40 -45.92 -13.86
C GLU A 239 -1.30 -44.56 -13.15
N ILE A 240 -0.79 -43.53 -13.84
CA ILE A 240 -1.42 -42.20 -13.92
C ILE A 240 -0.95 -41.56 -15.23
N SER A 241 -1.93 -41.16 -16.04
CA SER A 241 -1.80 -40.43 -17.29
C SER A 241 -1.34 -38.98 -17.05
N GLU A 242 -0.28 -38.58 -17.76
CA GLU A 242 0.31 -37.24 -17.73
C GLU A 242 -0.47 -36.26 -18.62
N GLU A 243 -1.50 -35.60 -18.07
CA GLU A 243 -2.22 -34.51 -18.78
C GLU A 243 -2.28 -33.24 -17.94
N GLU A 244 -1.17 -32.69 -17.44
CA GLU A 244 -1.22 -31.32 -16.88
C GLU A 244 0.14 -30.60 -16.71
N TYR A 245 0.97 -30.50 -17.75
CA TYR A 245 2.14 -29.59 -17.71
C TYR A 245 2.38 -28.86 -19.04
N ASN A 246 1.41 -28.08 -19.51
CA ASN A 246 1.61 -27.13 -20.61
C ASN A 246 1.14 -25.71 -20.23
N LEU A 247 1.69 -25.13 -19.15
CA LEU A 247 1.63 -23.67 -18.96
C LEU A 247 2.82 -23.03 -19.69
N PRO A 248 2.61 -22.25 -20.76
CA PRO A 248 3.69 -21.57 -21.45
C PRO A 248 4.38 -20.59 -20.49
N VAL A 249 5.63 -20.88 -20.14
CA VAL A 249 6.49 -20.09 -19.23
C VAL A 249 6.99 -18.79 -19.91
N GLY A 250 6.36 -18.35 -21.00
CA GLY A 250 6.55 -16.98 -21.49
C GLY A 250 6.02 -16.03 -20.41
N SER A 251 6.80 -15.03 -20.02
CA SER A 251 6.53 -14.10 -18.91
C SER A 251 5.05 -13.70 -18.86
N SER A 252 4.25 -14.44 -18.11
CA SER A 252 2.81 -14.34 -18.18
C SER A 252 2.44 -13.12 -17.35
N PHE A 253 2.24 -11.99 -18.02
CA PHE A 253 1.76 -10.80 -17.36
C PHE A 253 0.36 -11.10 -16.81
N ARG A 254 0.19 -10.95 -15.49
CA ARG A 254 -1.10 -11.01 -14.81
C ARG A 254 -1.47 -9.61 -14.31
N CYS A 255 -2.58 -9.08 -14.77
CA CYS A 255 -3.06 -7.78 -14.31
C CYS A 255 -3.49 -7.85 -12.84
N SER A 256 -2.98 -6.97 -11.98
CA SER A 256 -3.36 -6.94 -10.56
C SER A 256 -4.76 -6.37 -10.29
N LEU A 257 -5.43 -5.81 -11.32
CA LEU A 257 -6.81 -5.33 -11.24
C LEU A 257 -7.83 -6.43 -11.58
N CYS A 258 -7.77 -7.03 -12.78
CA CYS A 258 -8.73 -8.05 -13.21
C CYS A 258 -8.25 -9.49 -13.03
N TRP A 259 -7.00 -9.70 -12.59
CA TRP A 259 -6.41 -11.00 -12.28
C TRP A 259 -6.28 -11.96 -13.49
N GLN A 260 -6.50 -11.46 -14.70
CA GLN A 260 -6.36 -12.21 -15.95
C GLN A 260 -4.95 -12.11 -16.53
N TYR A 261 -4.57 -13.15 -17.27
CA TYR A 261 -3.28 -13.29 -17.93
C TYR A 261 -3.32 -12.80 -19.38
N ASN A 262 -2.20 -12.24 -19.85
CA ASN A 262 -1.89 -12.00 -21.27
C ASN A 262 -2.93 -11.15 -22.07
N ARG A 263 -3.76 -10.36 -21.39
CA ARG A 263 -4.53 -9.27 -22.03
C ARG A 263 -3.59 -8.11 -22.37
N GLN A 264 -4.01 -7.26 -23.31
CA GLN A 264 -3.26 -6.09 -23.82
C GLN A 264 -2.65 -5.28 -22.65
N PRO A 265 -1.34 -5.41 -22.37
CA PRO A 265 -0.73 -4.74 -21.24
C PRO A 265 -0.43 -3.28 -21.59
N SER A 266 -0.53 -2.42 -20.60
CA SER A 266 -0.20 -1.00 -20.63
C SER A 266 0.59 -0.66 -19.38
N CYS A 267 1.69 0.06 -19.58
CA CYS A 267 2.57 0.46 -18.49
C CYS A 267 2.24 1.89 -18.06
N ILE A 268 2.10 2.10 -16.76
CA ILE A 268 2.00 3.43 -16.14
C ILE A 268 3.44 3.97 -15.92
N PRO A 269 3.67 5.29 -15.78
CA PRO A 269 5.00 5.86 -15.51
C PRO A 269 5.78 5.25 -14.34
N CYS A 270 5.10 4.68 -13.35
CA CYS A 270 5.74 3.97 -12.23
C CYS A 270 6.34 2.59 -12.59
N GLY A 271 6.20 2.13 -13.84
CA GLY A 271 6.67 0.81 -14.29
C GLY A 271 5.68 -0.34 -14.06
N HIS A 272 4.57 -0.12 -13.36
CA HIS A 272 3.55 -1.15 -13.16
C HIS A 272 2.73 -1.41 -14.43
N LEU A 273 2.51 -2.68 -14.72
CA LEU A 273 1.75 -3.17 -15.88
C LEU A 273 0.30 -3.48 -15.48
N PHE A 274 -0.65 -3.05 -16.30
CA PHE A 274 -2.09 -3.32 -16.17
C PHE A 274 -2.69 -3.59 -17.54
N CYS A 275 -3.83 -4.28 -17.63
CA CYS A 275 -4.58 -4.34 -18.89
C CYS A 275 -5.02 -2.93 -19.31
N TRP A 276 -4.97 -2.60 -20.61
CA TRP A 276 -5.45 -1.31 -21.14
C TRP A 276 -6.86 -0.97 -20.66
N SER A 277 -7.81 -1.89 -20.81
CA SER A 277 -9.20 -1.67 -20.38
C SER A 277 -9.33 -1.38 -18.88
N CYS A 278 -8.54 -2.06 -18.03
CA CYS A 278 -8.57 -1.84 -16.59
C CYS A 278 -7.98 -0.47 -16.23
N ILE A 279 -6.85 -0.08 -16.83
CA ILE A 279 -6.24 1.21 -16.51
C ILE A 279 -7.03 2.39 -17.09
N SER A 280 -7.63 2.24 -18.28
CA SER A 280 -8.52 3.25 -18.84
C SER A 280 -9.75 3.47 -17.96
N LYS A 281 -10.39 2.40 -17.47
CA LYS A 281 -11.50 2.52 -16.51
C LYS A 281 -11.04 3.19 -15.21
N HIS A 282 -9.88 2.83 -14.66
CA HIS A 282 -9.34 3.44 -13.45
C HIS A 282 -9.16 4.95 -13.60
N ILE A 283 -8.58 5.39 -14.73
CA ILE A 283 -8.39 6.80 -15.06
C ILE A 283 -9.72 7.54 -15.21
N GLN A 284 -10.72 6.89 -15.82
CA GLN A 284 -12.06 7.45 -15.96
C GLN A 284 -12.79 7.60 -14.63
N PHE A 285 -12.60 6.70 -13.66
CA PHE A 285 -13.23 6.81 -12.33
C PHE A 285 -12.46 7.70 -11.34
N ALA A 286 -11.16 7.90 -11.57
CA ALA A 286 -10.32 8.79 -10.77
C ALA A 286 -10.57 10.27 -11.10
N VAL A 287 -11.80 10.67 -11.47
CA VAL A 287 -12.16 12.08 -11.70
C VAL A 287 -12.04 12.85 -10.39
N THR A 288 -10.84 13.32 -10.09
CA THR A 288 -10.61 14.60 -9.46
C THR A 288 -10.60 15.67 -10.55
N ASP A 289 -10.98 16.90 -10.21
CA ASP A 289 -10.86 18.06 -11.11
C ASP A 289 -9.41 18.29 -11.59
N SER A 290 -8.44 17.65 -10.93
CA SER A 290 -7.06 17.58 -11.35
C SER A 290 -6.82 16.55 -12.47
N ALA A 291 -5.95 16.89 -13.41
CA ALA A 291 -5.46 15.98 -14.45
C ALA A 291 -4.48 14.89 -13.91
N LEU A 292 -4.31 14.82 -12.58
CA LEU A 292 -3.47 13.85 -11.88
C LEU A 292 -4.29 12.60 -11.53
N VAL A 293 -3.72 11.43 -11.77
CA VAL A 293 -4.29 10.12 -11.42
C VAL A 293 -3.21 9.30 -10.71
N PHE A 294 -3.61 8.42 -9.80
CA PHE A 294 -2.67 7.59 -9.04
C PHE A 294 -2.60 6.15 -9.56
N CYS A 295 -1.44 5.51 -9.43
CA CYS A 295 -1.27 4.10 -9.77
C CYS A 295 -2.09 3.20 -8.80
N PRO A 296 -2.88 2.23 -9.29
CA PRO A 296 -3.65 1.31 -8.43
C PRO A 296 -2.79 0.43 -7.48
N GLN A 297 -1.51 0.23 -7.83
CA GLN A 297 -0.59 -0.64 -7.12
C GLN A 297 0.32 0.12 -6.15
N CYS A 298 1.10 1.11 -6.62
CA CYS A 298 2.01 1.88 -5.77
C CYS A 298 1.49 3.25 -5.31
N ARG A 299 0.36 3.73 -5.88
CA ARG A 299 -0.21 5.06 -5.63
C ARG A 299 0.66 6.26 -6.02
N GLU A 300 1.70 6.05 -6.81
CA GLU A 300 2.44 7.14 -7.44
C GLU A 300 1.52 7.93 -8.38
N GLU A 301 1.55 9.26 -8.26
CA GLU A 301 0.75 10.16 -9.08
C GLU A 301 1.37 10.36 -10.46
N PHE A 302 0.53 10.40 -11.50
CA PHE A 302 0.94 10.63 -12.87
C PHE A 302 -0.15 11.40 -13.63
N HIS A 303 0.27 12.15 -14.64
CA HIS A 303 -0.64 12.88 -15.51
C HIS A 303 -1.35 11.93 -16.50
N ARG A 304 -2.65 12.10 -16.73
CA ARG A 304 -3.48 11.23 -17.60
C ARG A 304 -2.88 10.99 -19.00
N SER A 305 -2.25 12.02 -19.59
CA SER A 305 -1.62 11.93 -20.92
C SER A 305 -0.36 11.07 -20.98
N ARG A 306 0.24 10.71 -19.83
CA ARG A 306 1.48 9.90 -19.77
C ARG A 306 1.24 8.40 -19.89
N VAL A 307 -0.01 7.95 -20.05
CA VAL A 307 -0.30 6.55 -20.37
C VAL A 307 -0.22 6.40 -21.89
N PRO A 308 0.79 5.69 -22.44
CA PRO A 308 0.91 5.55 -23.88
C PRO A 308 -0.32 4.84 -24.45
N PHE A 309 -0.99 5.47 -25.41
CA PHE A 309 -1.94 4.79 -26.29
C PHE A 309 -1.16 3.71 -27.05
N PHE A 310 -1.64 2.46 -26.99
CA PHE A 310 -0.93 1.31 -27.52
C PHE A 310 -0.64 1.45 -29.02
N THR A 311 0.64 1.65 -29.38
CA THR A 311 1.20 1.24 -30.67
C THR A 311 1.60 -0.23 -30.54
N LYS A 312 1.38 -1.01 -31.61
CA LYS A 312 1.29 -2.49 -31.62
C LYS A 312 2.59 -3.27 -31.33
N THR A 313 3.55 -2.70 -30.61
CA THR A 313 4.91 -3.24 -30.45
C THR A 313 5.20 -3.59 -28.99
N VAL A 314 4.51 -4.59 -28.44
CA VAL A 314 4.79 -5.10 -27.09
C VAL A 314 5.10 -6.60 -27.14
N ILE A 315 6.38 -6.89 -26.86
CA ILE A 315 6.93 -8.15 -26.33
C ILE A 315 6.49 -9.41 -27.08
N MET A 316 6.90 -9.51 -28.34
CA MET A 316 7.40 -10.79 -28.84
C MET A 316 8.93 -10.74 -28.73
N ASN A 317 9.48 -11.02 -27.54
CA ASN A 317 10.81 -11.64 -27.48
C ASN A 317 10.66 -13.06 -28.04
N ALA A 318 10.43 -13.14 -29.34
CA ALA A 318 10.33 -14.35 -30.13
C ALA A 318 11.65 -14.59 -30.88
N SER A 319 12.77 -14.34 -30.21
CA SER A 319 14.04 -14.98 -30.56
C SER A 319 13.97 -16.51 -30.44
N SER A 320 12.86 -17.09 -29.98
CA SER A 320 12.52 -18.51 -30.08
C SER A 320 11.64 -18.89 -31.29
N VAL A 321 11.27 -17.97 -32.19
CA VAL A 321 10.55 -18.29 -33.44
C VAL A 321 11.45 -18.16 -34.69
N ILE A 322 12.74 -17.86 -34.51
CA ILE A 322 13.73 -17.72 -35.60
C ILE A 322 14.02 -19.06 -36.35
N GLY A 323 13.27 -20.13 -36.08
CA GLY A 323 13.42 -21.42 -36.78
C GLY A 323 12.47 -21.68 -37.95
N ARG A 324 11.51 -20.80 -38.29
CA ARG A 324 10.64 -21.03 -39.45
C ARG A 324 11.04 -20.14 -40.61
N GLU A 325 11.77 -20.75 -41.53
CA GLU A 325 11.90 -20.35 -42.94
C GLU A 325 10.53 -19.96 -43.50
N LEU A 326 10.22 -18.67 -43.50
CA LEU A 326 9.16 -18.10 -44.33
C LEU A 326 9.84 -17.14 -45.28
N SER A 327 10.20 -17.71 -46.44
CA SER A 327 10.45 -16.98 -47.67
C SER A 327 9.26 -16.05 -47.93
N TYR A 328 9.41 -14.76 -47.68
CA TYR A 328 8.48 -13.77 -48.18
C TYR A 328 9.22 -12.54 -48.70
N LYS A 329 8.89 -12.23 -49.94
CA LYS A 329 9.43 -11.17 -50.78
C LYS A 329 9.29 -9.79 -50.12
N SER A 330 10.33 -8.99 -50.34
CA SER A 330 10.47 -7.52 -50.36
C SER A 330 9.33 -6.63 -49.80
N PRO A 331 9.66 -5.64 -48.95
CA PRO A 331 8.70 -4.77 -48.28
C PRO A 331 8.30 -3.57 -49.14
N GLU A 332 7.07 -3.58 -49.66
CA GLU A 332 6.43 -2.37 -50.21
C GLU A 332 5.20 -1.99 -49.35
N TRP A 333 5.35 -0.85 -48.66
CA TRP A 333 4.34 0.21 -48.63
C TRP A 333 2.90 -0.14 -48.19
N PHE A 334 2.66 -0.13 -46.88
CA PHE A 334 1.36 0.32 -46.34
C PHE A 334 1.57 1.51 -45.40
N PHE A 335 1.65 2.68 -46.05
CA PHE A 335 1.72 4.01 -45.46
C PHE A 335 0.38 4.39 -44.78
N VAL A 336 0.41 4.52 -43.45
CA VAL A 336 -0.17 5.57 -42.57
C VAL A 336 -1.67 5.94 -42.61
N LYS A 337 -2.52 5.57 -43.58
CA LYS A 337 -3.94 6.06 -43.58
C LYS A 337 -4.95 5.31 -42.69
N GLY A 338 -4.54 4.31 -41.92
CA GLY A 338 -5.44 3.55 -41.03
C GLY A 338 -5.54 4.06 -39.58
N ILE A 339 -4.63 4.94 -39.13
CA ILE A 339 -4.47 5.24 -37.69
C ILE A 339 -5.62 6.08 -37.12
N PHE A 340 -6.36 6.84 -37.94
CA PHE A 340 -7.47 7.66 -37.44
C PHE A 340 -8.85 6.99 -37.44
N ARG A 341 -9.02 5.77 -37.96
CA ARG A 341 -10.35 5.12 -38.00
C ARG A 341 -10.63 4.16 -36.84
N PHE A 342 -9.63 3.72 -36.08
CA PHE A 342 -9.88 2.87 -34.91
C PHE A 342 -10.31 3.63 -33.66
N ALA A 343 -10.14 4.96 -33.62
CA ALA A 343 -10.62 5.78 -32.52
C ALA A 343 -12.16 5.91 -32.49
N SER A 344 -12.88 5.63 -33.59
CA SER A 344 -14.34 5.80 -33.64
C SER A 344 -15.15 4.51 -33.50
N SER A 345 -14.52 3.32 -33.50
CA SER A 345 -15.27 2.05 -33.48
C SER A 345 -15.35 1.37 -32.12
N VAL A 346 -14.67 1.87 -31.08
CA VAL A 346 -14.98 1.47 -29.70
C VAL A 346 -16.09 2.39 -29.18
N LYS A 347 -17.26 2.30 -29.81
CA LYS A 347 -18.51 2.55 -29.11
C LYS A 347 -18.69 1.36 -28.17
N SER A 348 -17.95 1.35 -27.06
CA SER A 348 -18.39 0.54 -25.94
C SER A 348 -19.62 1.24 -25.38
N GLU A 349 -20.78 0.71 -25.73
CA GLU A 349 -22.05 0.93 -25.04
C GLU A 349 -21.94 0.38 -23.61
N SER A 350 -20.97 0.85 -22.83
CA SER A 350 -21.13 0.88 -21.39
C SER A 350 -22.18 1.94 -21.15
N GLU A 351 -23.45 1.54 -21.20
CA GLU A 351 -24.51 2.22 -20.48
C GLU A 351 -23.94 2.52 -19.11
N ASN A 352 -23.60 3.78 -18.88
CA ASN A 352 -23.04 4.24 -17.63
C ASN A 352 -24.22 4.13 -16.66
N LYS A 353 -24.43 2.93 -16.10
CA LYS A 353 -25.59 2.63 -15.25
C LYS A 353 -25.55 3.62 -14.11
N TYR A 354 -26.43 4.62 -14.16
CA TYR A 354 -26.64 5.53 -13.06
C TYR A 354 -27.24 4.70 -11.94
N PHE A 355 -26.40 4.29 -10.99
CA PHE A 355 -26.87 3.72 -9.75
C PHE A 355 -27.79 4.73 -9.07
N PRO A 356 -28.95 4.31 -8.54
CA PRO A 356 -29.77 5.19 -7.73
C PRO A 356 -28.98 5.72 -6.54
N VAL A 357 -29.32 6.92 -6.07
CA VAL A 357 -28.70 7.52 -4.89
C VAL A 357 -29.11 6.71 -3.66
N VAL A 358 -28.14 6.14 -2.96
CA VAL A 358 -28.30 5.34 -1.74
C VAL A 358 -27.30 5.82 -0.72
N TYR A 359 -27.82 6.29 0.41
CA TYR A 359 -27.02 6.71 1.56
C TYR A 359 -26.83 5.53 2.51
N VAL A 360 -25.58 5.23 2.86
CA VAL A 360 -25.26 4.17 3.81
C VAL A 360 -24.24 4.67 4.82
N SER A 361 -24.52 4.46 6.11
CA SER A 361 -23.56 4.72 7.17
C SER A 361 -23.79 3.77 8.36
N GLY A 362 -22.93 3.87 9.37
CA GLY A 362 -22.99 3.05 10.56
C GLY A 362 -22.48 3.78 11.80
N ILE A 363 -23.07 3.49 12.95
CA ILE A 363 -22.68 4.06 14.24
C ILE A 363 -22.45 2.96 15.27
N GLN A 364 -21.25 2.93 15.87
CA GLN A 364 -20.89 1.93 16.87
C GLN A 364 -21.75 2.11 18.14
N PRO A 365 -22.44 1.06 18.63
CA PRO A 365 -23.17 1.11 19.89
C PRO A 365 -22.18 1.17 21.06
N THR A 366 -21.90 2.39 21.50
CA THR A 366 -21.03 2.68 22.65
C THR A 366 -21.83 3.27 23.81
N GLY A 367 -23.14 2.99 23.87
CA GLY A 367 -24.10 3.64 24.76
C GLY A 367 -24.60 4.98 24.19
N VAL A 368 -25.12 5.85 25.06
CA VAL A 368 -25.72 7.14 24.67
C VAL A 368 -24.70 8.04 23.95
N PRO A 369 -25.00 8.60 22.76
CA PRO A 369 -24.08 9.48 22.05
C PRO A 369 -23.82 10.79 22.81
N HIS A 370 -22.63 11.35 22.63
CA HIS A 370 -22.29 12.68 23.14
C HIS A 370 -22.52 13.76 22.08
N LEU A 371 -22.48 15.04 22.48
CA LEU A 371 -22.66 16.18 21.56
C LEU A 371 -21.73 16.11 20.33
N GLY A 372 -20.49 15.67 20.50
CA GLY A 372 -19.58 15.41 19.38
C GLY A 372 -20.09 14.39 18.34
N ASN A 373 -20.83 13.35 18.74
CA ASN A 373 -21.48 12.41 17.81
C ASN A 373 -22.74 13.03 17.20
N TYR A 374 -23.49 13.79 18.02
CA TYR A 374 -24.72 14.43 17.59
C TYR A 374 -24.47 15.45 16.46
N PHE A 375 -23.68 16.49 16.74
CA PHE A 375 -23.38 17.54 15.77
C PHE A 375 -22.48 17.06 14.61
N GLY A 376 -21.60 16.08 14.87
CA GLY A 376 -20.68 15.57 13.87
C GLY A 376 -21.30 14.60 12.85
N PHE A 377 -22.41 13.94 13.21
CA PHE A 377 -23.01 12.89 12.38
C PHE A 377 -24.54 12.87 12.44
N ILE A 378 -25.12 12.70 13.63
CA ILE A 378 -26.56 12.42 13.78
C ILE A 378 -27.42 13.55 13.21
N GLN A 379 -27.10 14.80 13.55
CA GLN A 379 -27.82 15.97 13.04
C GLN A 379 -27.74 16.07 11.51
N HIS A 380 -26.57 15.82 10.93
CA HIS A 380 -26.39 15.84 9.49
C HIS A 380 -27.19 14.72 8.81
N TRP A 381 -27.20 13.51 9.39
CA TRP A 381 -28.02 12.40 8.90
C TRP A 381 -29.52 12.74 8.91
N ILE A 382 -30.01 13.34 10.00
CA ILE A 382 -31.40 13.79 10.11
C ILE A 382 -31.71 14.89 9.09
N SER A 383 -30.77 15.81 8.85
CA SER A 383 -30.92 16.83 7.80
C SER A 383 -31.04 16.20 6.41
N LEU A 384 -30.20 15.20 6.09
CA LEU A 384 -30.29 14.47 4.82
C LEU A 384 -31.62 13.70 4.71
N GLN A 385 -32.05 13.04 5.78
CA GLN A 385 -33.33 12.33 5.82
C GLN A 385 -34.53 13.24 5.51
N ASN A 386 -34.45 14.52 5.88
CA ASN A 386 -35.55 15.48 5.72
C ASN A 386 -35.37 16.42 4.53
N ASP A 387 -34.36 16.22 3.67
CA ASP A 387 -34.10 17.08 2.51
C ASP A 387 -35.07 16.88 1.34
N GLY A 388 -35.89 15.82 1.38
CA GLY A 388 -36.87 15.46 0.34
C GLY A 388 -36.28 14.79 -0.91
N CYS A 389 -34.95 14.74 -1.04
CA CYS A 389 -34.22 14.13 -2.14
C CYS A 389 -33.71 12.71 -1.80
N SER A 390 -33.43 12.45 -0.53
CA SER A 390 -32.83 11.20 -0.05
C SER A 390 -33.85 10.08 0.09
N LYS A 391 -33.99 9.26 -0.97
CA LYS A 391 -35.02 8.19 -1.04
C LYS A 391 -34.63 6.85 -0.41
N GLN A 392 -33.34 6.52 -0.38
CA GLN A 392 -32.86 5.24 0.15
C GLN A 392 -31.73 5.49 1.15
N MET A 393 -32.01 5.24 2.42
CA MET A 393 -31.08 5.51 3.51
C MET A 393 -31.00 4.30 4.45
N TYR A 394 -29.78 3.81 4.68
CA TYR A 394 -29.48 2.69 5.55
C TYR A 394 -28.54 3.13 6.66
N LEU A 395 -28.99 3.03 7.91
CA LEU A 395 -28.16 3.30 9.08
C LEU A 395 -28.03 2.04 9.93
N SER A 396 -26.81 1.52 10.03
CA SER A 396 -26.53 0.36 10.87
C SER A 396 -26.08 0.78 12.27
N ILE A 397 -26.59 0.11 13.29
CA ILE A 397 -25.97 0.06 14.62
C ILE A 397 -24.85 -0.97 14.53
N ALA A 398 -23.62 -0.47 14.41
CA ALA A 398 -22.42 -1.18 13.99
C ALA A 398 -21.75 -1.98 15.13
N ASP A 399 -22.45 -2.99 15.65
CA ASP A 399 -22.00 -3.81 16.79
C ASP A 399 -20.81 -4.73 16.47
N TYR A 400 -20.67 -5.26 15.25
CA TYR A 400 -19.44 -5.98 14.87
C TYR A 400 -18.22 -5.06 14.90
N HIS A 401 -18.36 -3.80 14.49
CA HIS A 401 -17.26 -2.85 14.57
C HIS A 401 -16.85 -2.53 16.01
N SER A 402 -17.78 -2.59 16.96
CA SER A 402 -17.49 -2.35 18.39
C SER A 402 -16.58 -3.42 19.00
N ILE A 403 -16.53 -4.63 18.45
CA ILE A 403 -15.67 -5.73 18.96
C ILE A 403 -14.31 -5.85 18.23
N SER A 404 -14.01 -4.95 17.29
CA SER A 404 -12.79 -5.00 16.47
C SER A 404 -11.48 -4.87 17.26
N MET A 405 -11.52 -4.26 18.46
CA MET A 405 -10.37 -4.08 19.35
C MET A 405 -10.41 -4.97 20.60
N GLY A 406 -11.43 -5.82 20.75
CA GLY A 406 -11.65 -6.64 21.93
C GLY A 406 -13.14 -6.81 22.23
N PHE A 407 -13.48 -7.89 22.93
CA PHE A 407 -14.86 -8.17 23.30
C PHE A 407 -15.37 -7.20 24.37
N ILE A 408 -16.64 -6.82 24.23
CA ILE A 408 -17.41 -6.07 25.22
C ILE A 408 -18.27 -7.07 25.99
N ASN A 409 -18.52 -6.82 27.27
CA ASN A 409 -19.42 -7.66 28.06
C ASN A 409 -20.79 -7.79 27.35
N PRO A 410 -21.37 -9.00 27.19
CA PRO A 410 -22.61 -9.18 26.45
C PRO A 410 -23.79 -8.35 26.96
N LEU A 411 -23.93 -8.18 28.28
CA LEU A 411 -24.98 -7.36 28.87
C LEU A 411 -24.76 -5.88 28.56
N GLU A 412 -23.52 -5.42 28.61
CA GLU A 412 -23.14 -4.06 28.22
C GLU A 412 -23.41 -3.81 26.74
N MET A 413 -23.05 -4.74 25.84
CA MET A 413 -23.33 -4.64 24.42
C MET A 413 -24.84 -4.53 24.15
N LYS A 414 -25.65 -5.41 24.76
CA LYS A 414 -27.11 -5.38 24.63
C LYS A 414 -27.68 -4.02 25.06
N ASN A 415 -27.22 -3.51 26.20
CA ASN A 415 -27.61 -2.20 26.70
C ASN A 415 -27.14 -1.07 25.78
N ASN A 416 -25.94 -1.17 25.20
CA ASN A 416 -25.38 -0.16 24.31
C ASN A 416 -26.14 -0.10 22.98
N ILE A 417 -26.53 -1.24 22.41
CA ILE A 417 -27.37 -1.31 21.21
C ILE A 417 -28.73 -0.67 21.49
N PHE A 418 -29.37 -1.05 22.59
CA PHE A 418 -30.66 -0.52 23.00
C PHE A 418 -30.62 1.01 23.21
N LYS A 419 -29.65 1.49 23.99
CA LYS A 419 -29.47 2.93 24.25
C LYS A 419 -29.13 3.70 22.98
N MET A 420 -28.33 3.14 22.08
CA MET A 420 -28.02 3.78 20.80
C MET A 420 -29.27 3.91 19.93
N ALA A 421 -30.07 2.85 19.80
CA ALA A 421 -31.32 2.89 19.05
C ALA A 421 -32.29 3.93 19.61
N ALA A 422 -32.54 3.91 20.93
CA ALA A 422 -33.37 4.90 21.61
C ALA A 422 -32.86 6.34 21.38
N SER A 423 -31.55 6.53 21.45
CA SER A 423 -30.91 7.84 21.24
C SER A 423 -31.11 8.38 19.82
N LEU A 424 -30.94 7.54 18.80
CA LEU A 424 -31.12 7.93 17.41
C LEU A 424 -32.58 8.34 17.12
N LEU A 425 -33.53 7.53 17.60
CA LEU A 425 -34.96 7.81 17.49
C LEU A 425 -35.33 9.11 18.22
N ALA A 426 -34.83 9.30 19.44
CA ALA A 426 -35.05 10.50 20.24
C ALA A 426 -34.52 11.77 19.56
N CYS A 427 -33.37 11.69 18.89
CA CYS A 427 -32.80 12.80 18.12
C CYS A 427 -33.62 13.16 16.86
N GLY A 428 -34.54 12.31 16.40
CA GLY A 428 -35.40 12.57 15.24
C GLY A 428 -35.10 11.69 14.02
N LEU A 429 -34.37 10.58 14.18
CA LEU A 429 -34.31 9.55 13.14
C LEU A 429 -35.70 8.95 12.96
N ASP A 430 -36.17 8.92 11.73
CA ASP A 430 -37.48 8.39 11.35
C ASP A 430 -37.28 7.01 10.69
N PRO A 431 -37.71 5.91 11.35
CA PRO A 431 -37.60 4.56 10.80
C PRO A 431 -38.31 4.36 9.46
N GLU A 432 -39.31 5.17 9.11
CA GLU A 432 -39.98 5.02 7.83
C GLU A 432 -39.11 5.53 6.68
N LYS A 433 -38.32 6.59 6.91
CA LYS A 433 -37.40 7.19 5.93
C LYS A 433 -36.01 6.57 5.94
N THR A 434 -35.50 6.22 7.13
CA THR A 434 -34.21 5.57 7.32
C THR A 434 -34.40 4.12 7.74
N THR A 435 -33.84 3.18 6.98
CA THR A 435 -33.74 1.79 7.43
C THR A 435 -32.70 1.69 8.54
N LEU A 436 -33.16 1.76 9.79
CA LEU A 436 -32.36 1.58 11.00
C LEU A 436 -32.34 0.10 11.41
N PHE A 437 -31.16 -0.50 11.49
CA PHE A 437 -31.03 -1.93 11.82
C PHE A 437 -29.75 -2.23 12.59
N GLN A 438 -29.68 -3.41 13.20
CA GLN A 438 -28.47 -3.90 13.89
C GLN A 438 -27.57 -4.65 12.91
N GLN A 439 -26.30 -4.25 12.81
CA GLN A 439 -25.36 -4.80 11.82
C GLN A 439 -25.22 -6.33 11.93
N SER A 440 -25.00 -6.88 13.12
CA SER A 440 -24.78 -8.32 13.30
C SER A 440 -25.97 -9.21 12.96
N ARG A 441 -27.19 -8.64 12.82
CA ARG A 441 -28.38 -9.41 12.45
C ARG A 441 -28.48 -9.67 10.95
N VAL A 442 -27.69 -9.00 10.12
CA VAL A 442 -27.62 -9.24 8.68
C VAL A 442 -26.31 -9.97 8.37
N ALA A 443 -26.38 -11.30 8.24
CA ALA A 443 -25.21 -12.17 8.10
C ALA A 443 -24.36 -11.85 6.86
N ASP A 444 -24.98 -11.30 5.81
CA ASP A 444 -24.31 -11.03 4.55
C ASP A 444 -23.26 -9.90 4.61
N HIS A 445 -23.24 -9.09 5.68
CA HIS A 445 -22.12 -8.20 5.97
C HIS A 445 -20.81 -8.98 6.09
N ALA A 446 -20.82 -10.07 6.86
CA ALA A 446 -19.65 -10.93 7.05
C ALA A 446 -19.34 -11.74 5.79
N ASN A 447 -20.37 -12.23 5.08
CA ASN A 447 -20.16 -12.97 3.83
C ASN A 447 -19.50 -12.12 2.76
N LEU A 448 -19.99 -10.89 2.54
CA LEU A 448 -19.39 -9.97 1.57
C LEU A 448 -18.00 -9.52 2.02
N MET A 449 -17.79 -9.25 3.31
CA MET A 449 -16.47 -8.95 3.86
C MET A 449 -15.46 -10.04 3.50
N TYR A 450 -15.82 -11.32 3.66
CA TYR A 450 -14.93 -12.44 3.34
C TYR A 450 -14.54 -12.43 1.85
N ILE A 451 -15.51 -12.23 0.96
CA ILE A 451 -15.27 -12.16 -0.49
C ILE A 451 -14.36 -10.96 -0.82
N LEU A 452 -14.65 -9.77 -0.30
CA LEU A 452 -13.83 -8.57 -0.51
C LEU A 452 -12.41 -8.71 0.04
N GLY A 453 -12.24 -9.50 1.10
CA GLY A 453 -10.94 -9.81 1.69
C GLY A 453 -9.96 -10.43 0.71
N SER A 454 -10.45 -11.18 -0.29
CA SER A 454 -9.62 -11.76 -1.35
C SER A 454 -8.91 -10.72 -2.24
N LEU A 455 -9.37 -9.47 -2.24
CA LEU A 455 -8.82 -8.38 -3.05
C LEU A 455 -7.79 -7.51 -2.32
N GLN A 456 -7.50 -7.83 -1.05
CA GLN A 456 -6.54 -7.12 -0.23
C GLN A 456 -5.41 -8.04 0.23
N THR A 457 -4.30 -7.42 0.61
CA THR A 457 -3.14 -8.12 1.16
C THR A 457 -2.86 -7.61 2.56
N ILE A 458 -2.33 -8.48 3.41
CA ILE A 458 -1.91 -8.15 4.77
C ILE A 458 -1.00 -6.89 4.75
N SER A 459 -0.02 -6.85 3.84
CA SER A 459 0.91 -5.73 3.70
C SER A 459 0.24 -4.39 3.37
N ARG A 460 -0.85 -4.37 2.60
CA ARG A 460 -1.60 -3.13 2.30
C ARG A 460 -2.36 -2.65 3.54
N LEU A 461 -3.02 -3.56 4.25
CA LEU A 461 -3.79 -3.24 5.45
C LEU A 461 -2.87 -2.78 6.60
N THR A 462 -1.71 -3.40 6.80
CA THR A 462 -0.77 -3.01 7.88
C THR A 462 -0.11 -1.66 7.66
N ARG A 463 -0.09 -1.15 6.41
CA ARG A 463 0.45 0.18 6.08
C ARG A 463 -0.53 1.31 6.39
N MET A 464 -1.79 1.02 6.67
CA MET A 464 -2.79 2.04 6.96
C MET A 464 -2.44 2.80 8.26
N PRO A 465 -2.34 4.15 8.26
CA PRO A 465 -2.07 4.92 9.47
C PRO A 465 -3.04 4.61 10.62
N GLN A 466 -4.34 4.53 10.34
CA GLN A 466 -5.33 4.20 11.37
C GLN A 466 -5.10 2.83 12.04
N TYR A 467 -4.58 1.86 11.28
CA TYR A 467 -4.21 0.56 11.83
C TYR A 467 -2.98 0.70 12.72
N LYS A 468 -1.92 1.41 12.28
CA LYS A 468 -0.70 1.62 13.06
C LYS A 468 -0.98 2.32 14.39
N ASP A 469 -1.80 3.38 14.36
CA ASP A 469 -2.12 4.16 15.56
C ASP A 469 -2.88 3.33 16.61
N LYS A 470 -3.87 2.53 16.17
CA LYS A 470 -4.62 1.65 17.07
C LYS A 470 -3.82 0.42 17.50
N ALA A 471 -2.98 -0.12 16.61
CA ALA A 471 -2.10 -1.25 16.89
C ALA A 471 -1.06 -0.92 17.97
N ALA A 472 -0.59 0.33 18.02
CA ALA A 472 0.38 0.80 19.01
C ALA A 472 -0.11 0.72 20.47
N VAL A 473 -1.44 0.65 20.68
CA VAL A 473 -2.04 0.46 22.02
C VAL A 473 -1.80 -0.96 22.54
N PHE A 474 -1.64 -1.94 21.65
CA PHE A 474 -1.43 -3.34 22.01
C PHE A 474 0.06 -3.63 22.23
N LYS A 475 0.40 -4.18 23.40
CA LYS A 475 1.76 -4.56 23.77
C LYS A 475 2.14 -5.92 23.19
N ASN A 476 3.44 -6.14 22.99
CA ASN A 476 4.03 -7.41 22.55
C ASN A 476 3.51 -7.95 21.20
N GLY A 477 2.92 -7.10 20.36
CA GLY A 477 2.37 -7.51 19.06
C GLY A 477 1.06 -8.31 19.13
N ASN A 478 0.42 -8.41 20.30
CA ASN A 478 -0.88 -9.09 20.48
C ASN A 478 -2.05 -8.24 19.96
N ILE A 479 -2.01 -7.94 18.66
CA ILE A 479 -2.99 -7.10 17.97
C ILE A 479 -4.17 -7.98 17.50
N PRO A 480 -5.43 -7.62 17.80
CA PRO A 480 -6.60 -8.36 17.32
C PRO A 480 -6.68 -8.41 15.78
N VAL A 481 -6.97 -9.58 15.22
CA VAL A 481 -7.12 -9.78 13.76
C VAL A 481 -8.17 -8.83 13.18
N ASN A 482 -9.30 -8.65 13.88
CA ASN A 482 -10.39 -7.79 13.42
C ASN A 482 -10.01 -6.31 13.38
N LEU A 483 -8.97 -5.86 14.11
CA LEU A 483 -8.45 -4.50 13.97
C LEU A 483 -7.84 -4.28 12.58
N GLN A 484 -7.29 -5.33 11.96
CA GLN A 484 -6.77 -5.26 10.61
C GLN A 484 -7.87 -5.40 9.56
N LEU A 485 -8.89 -6.22 9.83
CA LEU A 485 -9.92 -6.56 8.85
C LEU A 485 -11.14 -5.62 8.84
N TYR A 486 -11.41 -4.86 9.91
CA TYR A 486 -12.60 -3.99 9.97
C TYR A 486 -12.73 -3.00 8.79
N PRO A 487 -11.67 -2.48 8.14
CA PRO A 487 -11.85 -1.61 6.98
C PRO A 487 -12.48 -2.34 5.78
N ILE A 488 -12.28 -3.65 5.67
CA ILE A 488 -12.94 -4.50 4.66
C ILE A 488 -14.41 -4.73 5.07
N LEU A 489 -14.67 -4.96 6.36
CA LEU A 489 -16.04 -5.06 6.87
C LEU A 489 -16.83 -3.77 6.61
N GLN A 490 -16.21 -2.61 6.86
CA GLN A 490 -16.80 -1.30 6.57
C GLN A 490 -17.11 -1.14 5.08
N ALA A 491 -16.25 -1.63 4.18
CA ALA A 491 -16.53 -1.66 2.75
C ALA A 491 -17.72 -2.57 2.42
N ALA A 492 -17.79 -3.76 3.03
CA ALA A 492 -18.93 -4.66 2.88
C ALA A 492 -20.23 -4.00 3.35
N ASP A 493 -20.21 -3.28 4.48
CA ASP A 493 -21.38 -2.62 5.04
C ASP A 493 -22.02 -1.61 4.09
N VAL A 494 -21.22 -0.93 3.27
CA VAL A 494 -21.73 0.04 2.29
C VAL A 494 -22.09 -0.64 0.97
N LEU A 495 -21.21 -1.51 0.46
CA LEU A 495 -21.39 -2.10 -0.87
C LEU A 495 -22.54 -3.11 -0.92
N LEU A 496 -22.86 -3.77 0.19
CA LEU A 496 -23.97 -4.72 0.30
C LEU A 496 -25.32 -4.10 -0.09
N TYR A 497 -25.52 -2.81 0.19
CA TYR A 497 -26.73 -2.06 -0.14
C TYR A 497 -26.59 -1.22 -1.42
N LYS A 498 -25.53 -1.43 -2.20
CA LYS A 498 -25.16 -0.59 -3.36
C LYS A 498 -25.06 0.89 -2.96
N GLY A 499 -24.44 1.18 -1.80
CA GLY A 499 -24.29 2.53 -1.30
C GLY A 499 -23.48 3.42 -2.26
N THR A 500 -24.06 4.53 -2.69
CA THR A 500 -23.38 5.52 -3.54
C THR A 500 -22.84 6.68 -2.73
N HIS A 501 -23.49 7.05 -1.62
CA HIS A 501 -23.14 8.20 -0.80
C HIS A 501 -22.90 7.74 0.64
N VAL A 502 -21.76 8.12 1.23
CA VAL A 502 -21.35 7.68 2.57
C VAL A 502 -21.14 8.92 3.46
N PRO A 503 -22.15 9.30 4.28
CA PRO A 503 -22.02 10.37 5.25
C PRO A 503 -21.10 9.96 6.40
N VAL A 504 -19.88 10.46 6.39
CA VAL A 504 -18.85 10.21 7.41
C VAL A 504 -17.93 11.43 7.56
N GLY A 505 -17.28 11.53 8.72
CA GLY A 505 -16.28 12.58 8.96
C GLY A 505 -14.98 12.36 8.19
N ASP A 506 -14.17 13.41 8.07
CA ASP A 506 -12.88 13.38 7.35
C ASP A 506 -11.84 12.42 7.95
N ASP A 507 -12.06 11.93 9.18
CA ASP A 507 -11.24 10.89 9.79
C ASP A 507 -11.46 9.50 9.16
N GLN A 508 -12.50 9.34 8.33
CA GLN A 508 -12.83 8.10 7.61
C GLN A 508 -12.43 8.11 6.13
N THR A 509 -11.84 9.20 5.63
CA THR A 509 -11.44 9.34 4.22
C THR A 509 -10.55 8.18 3.77
N GLN A 510 -9.65 7.71 4.64
CA GLN A 510 -8.78 6.59 4.33
C GLN A 510 -9.55 5.28 4.09
N HIS A 511 -10.54 4.97 4.93
CA HIS A 511 -11.39 3.79 4.80
C HIS A 511 -12.26 3.88 3.55
N LEU A 512 -12.75 5.07 3.23
CA LEU A 512 -13.52 5.30 2.01
C LEU A 512 -12.65 5.10 0.76
N LEU A 513 -11.38 5.54 0.77
CA LEU A 513 -10.45 5.27 -0.33
C LEU A 513 -10.20 3.77 -0.52
N LEU A 514 -10.13 2.98 0.57
CA LEU A 514 -10.05 1.52 0.49
C LEU A 514 -11.34 0.92 -0.10
N MET A 515 -12.50 1.39 0.34
CA MET A 515 -13.80 0.96 -0.16
C MET A 515 -13.97 1.24 -1.67
N ARG A 516 -13.52 2.40 -2.14
CA ARG A 516 -13.50 2.75 -3.57
C ARG A 516 -12.56 1.84 -4.38
N ASP A 517 -11.35 1.57 -3.86
CA ASP A 517 -10.38 0.63 -4.47
C ASP A 517 -10.96 -0.79 -4.56
N LEU A 518 -11.67 -1.24 -3.52
CA LEU A 518 -12.36 -2.53 -3.49
C LEU A 518 -13.47 -2.59 -4.55
N ALA A 519 -14.37 -1.60 -4.58
CA ALA A 519 -15.44 -1.55 -5.57
C ALA A 519 -14.89 -1.57 -7.01
N PHE A 520 -13.88 -0.75 -7.28
CA PHE A 520 -13.25 -0.68 -8.60
C PHE A 520 -12.62 -2.01 -9.02
N LYS A 521 -11.82 -2.65 -8.14
CA LYS A 521 -11.21 -3.94 -8.42
C LYS A 521 -12.26 -5.03 -8.63
N PHE A 522 -13.32 -5.02 -7.82
CA PHE A 522 -14.39 -6.00 -7.95
C PHE A 522 -15.08 -5.90 -9.31
N ASN A 523 -15.46 -4.69 -9.71
CA ASN A 523 -16.04 -4.44 -11.04
C ASN A 523 -15.09 -4.84 -12.17
N ALA A 524 -13.78 -4.61 -11.99
CA ALA A 524 -12.77 -5.01 -12.96
C ALA A 524 -12.62 -6.54 -13.08
N ILE A 525 -12.82 -7.29 -11.99
CA ILE A 525 -12.79 -8.76 -11.99
C ILE A 525 -14.04 -9.32 -12.66
N LEU A 526 -15.21 -8.78 -12.34
CA LEU A 526 -16.48 -9.20 -12.93
C LEU A 526 -16.68 -8.73 -14.38
N HIS A 527 -15.85 -7.80 -14.86
CA HIS A 527 -16.01 -7.10 -16.15
C HIS A 527 -17.36 -6.37 -16.31
N CYS A 528 -18.03 -6.09 -15.20
CA CYS A 528 -19.30 -5.35 -15.16
C CYS A 528 -19.29 -4.34 -14.00
N ASP A 529 -20.03 -3.25 -14.17
CA ASP A 529 -20.16 -2.24 -13.12
C ASP A 529 -21.23 -2.72 -12.12
N PHE A 530 -20.84 -3.65 -11.24
CA PHE A 530 -21.74 -4.29 -10.28
C PHE A 530 -21.92 -3.45 -9.03
N PHE A 531 -20.83 -2.93 -8.46
CA PHE A 531 -20.85 -2.05 -7.30
C PHE A 531 -20.69 -0.59 -7.73
N PRO A 532 -21.48 0.34 -7.16
CA PRO A 532 -21.16 1.75 -7.30
C PRO A 532 -19.83 2.09 -6.62
N VAL A 533 -19.14 3.11 -7.12
CA VAL A 533 -17.94 3.64 -6.48
C VAL A 533 -18.38 4.75 -5.50
N PRO A 534 -18.35 4.53 -4.18
CA PRO A 534 -19.03 5.44 -3.24
C PRO A 534 -18.31 6.79 -3.11
N VAL A 535 -19.06 7.85 -2.84
CA VAL A 535 -18.56 9.20 -2.57
C VAL A 535 -18.72 9.58 -1.11
N GLN A 536 -17.79 10.38 -0.60
CA GLN A 536 -17.84 10.89 0.77
C GLN A 536 -18.84 12.04 0.86
N ILE A 537 -19.66 12.04 1.89
CA ILE A 537 -20.47 13.21 2.25
C ILE A 537 -19.96 13.70 3.61
N SER A 538 -19.04 14.68 3.57
CA SER A 538 -18.49 15.27 4.79
C SER A 538 -19.47 16.26 5.41
N ALA A 539 -19.70 16.12 6.71
CA ALA A 539 -20.43 17.13 7.47
C ALA A 539 -19.59 18.42 7.56
N ARG A 540 -20.24 19.59 7.49
CA ARG A 540 -19.56 20.89 7.61
C ARG A 540 -19.05 21.18 9.03
N CYS A 541 -19.46 20.41 10.04
CA CYS A 541 -19.19 20.70 11.43
C CYS A 541 -17.71 20.45 11.80
N ALA A 542 -17.08 21.46 12.39
CA ALA A 542 -15.76 21.34 12.98
C ALA A 542 -15.70 20.25 14.06
N ARG A 543 -14.55 19.58 14.17
CA ARG A 543 -14.33 18.49 15.15
C ARG A 543 -14.42 19.03 16.58
N LEU A 544 -15.50 18.67 17.29
CA LEU A 544 -15.69 19.02 18.69
C LEU A 544 -14.64 18.35 19.60
N LYS A 545 -13.96 19.18 20.38
CA LYS A 545 -12.89 18.78 21.31
C LYS A 545 -13.47 18.40 22.67
N SER A 546 -12.68 17.64 23.43
CA SER A 546 -12.99 17.28 24.81
C SER A 546 -13.10 18.53 25.68
N LEU A 547 -14.10 18.56 26.56
CA LEU A 547 -14.30 19.66 27.51
C LEU A 547 -13.15 19.77 28.52
N GLN A 548 -12.31 18.73 28.67
CA GLN A 548 -11.20 18.72 29.62
C GLN A 548 -9.83 18.77 28.91
N ASN A 549 -9.79 18.59 27.59
CA ASN A 549 -8.54 18.60 26.83
C ASN A 549 -8.77 19.06 25.39
N SER A 550 -8.36 20.29 25.08
CA SER A 550 -8.54 20.95 23.78
C SER A 550 -7.69 20.36 22.65
N THR A 551 -6.76 19.45 22.94
CA THR A 551 -5.96 18.74 21.92
C THR A 551 -6.63 17.45 21.44
N LYS A 552 -7.63 16.95 22.16
CA LYS A 552 -8.27 15.66 21.89
C LYS A 552 -9.73 15.83 21.48
N LYS A 553 -10.20 14.96 20.58
CA LYS A 553 -11.61 14.85 20.20
C LYS A 553 -12.46 14.43 21.40
N MET A 554 -13.69 14.92 21.47
CA MET A 554 -14.68 14.43 22.43
C MET A 554 -14.88 12.93 22.19
N SER A 555 -14.66 12.11 23.23
CA SER A 555 -14.72 10.65 23.14
C SER A 555 -15.17 10.03 24.47
N LYS A 556 -15.69 8.81 24.40
CA LYS A 556 -16.11 8.03 25.58
C LYS A 556 -14.98 7.28 26.27
N SER A 557 -13.94 6.90 25.52
CA SER A 557 -12.85 6.03 25.98
C SER A 557 -11.97 6.64 27.08
N MET A 558 -11.93 7.96 27.19
CA MET A 558 -11.29 8.63 28.32
C MET A 558 -12.26 8.57 29.51
N GLY A 559 -11.90 7.81 30.56
CA GLY A 559 -12.76 7.51 31.72
C GLY A 559 -13.22 8.71 32.57
N ASN A 560 -12.93 9.94 32.16
CA ASN A 560 -13.45 11.14 32.80
C ASN A 560 -14.78 11.54 32.13
N ASP A 561 -15.91 11.22 32.78
CA ASP A 561 -17.23 11.58 32.26
C ASP A 561 -17.42 13.10 32.05
N ARG A 562 -16.64 13.93 32.76
CA ARG A 562 -16.64 15.41 32.60
C ARG A 562 -16.05 15.88 31.27
N SER A 563 -15.47 15.00 30.47
CA SER A 563 -14.88 15.36 29.16
C SER A 563 -15.90 15.59 28.05
N ARG A 564 -17.17 15.25 28.29
CA ARG A 564 -18.23 15.18 27.27
C ARG A 564 -19.60 15.42 27.88
N ILE A 565 -20.53 15.94 27.09
CA ILE A 565 -21.95 16.03 27.45
C ILE A 565 -22.71 14.99 26.62
N LEU A 566 -23.49 14.15 27.29
CA LEU A 566 -24.37 13.15 26.67
C LEU A 566 -25.70 13.79 26.29
N ILE A 567 -26.35 13.29 25.24
CA ILE A 567 -27.70 13.78 24.88
C ILE A 567 -28.75 13.50 25.96
N SER A 568 -28.47 12.56 26.88
CA SER A 568 -29.34 12.20 28.00
C SER A 568 -28.94 12.85 29.32
N ASP A 569 -27.92 13.71 29.35
CA ASP A 569 -27.51 14.37 30.60
C ASP A 569 -28.63 15.33 31.06
N ILE A 570 -28.98 15.29 32.35
CA ILE A 570 -29.92 16.25 32.96
C ILE A 570 -29.26 17.63 33.11
N LYS A 571 -30.07 18.69 33.18
CA LYS A 571 -29.63 20.09 33.32
C LYS A 571 -28.51 20.27 34.35
N GLN A 572 -28.66 19.67 35.54
CA GLN A 572 -27.66 19.77 36.61
C GLN A 572 -26.28 19.24 36.20
N ILE A 573 -26.23 18.09 35.50
CA ILE A 573 -24.99 17.48 35.02
C ILE A 573 -24.37 18.32 33.89
N ILE A 574 -25.20 18.84 32.97
CA ILE A 574 -24.74 19.74 31.91
C ILE A 574 -24.07 20.98 32.51
N VAL A 575 -24.72 21.63 33.48
CA VAL A 575 -24.18 22.80 34.18
C VAL A 575 -22.85 22.46 34.86
N GLU A 576 -22.76 21.34 35.59
CA GLU A 576 -21.50 20.92 36.23
C GLU A 576 -20.38 20.74 35.21
N LYS A 577 -20.67 20.06 34.09
CA LYS A 577 -19.68 19.78 33.03
C LYS A 577 -19.23 21.05 32.30
N CYS A 578 -20.15 21.97 32.03
CA CYS A 578 -19.84 23.27 31.41
C CYS A 578 -19.01 24.15 32.35
N VAL A 579 -19.39 24.27 33.62
CA VAL A 579 -18.64 25.07 34.61
C VAL A 579 -17.21 24.55 34.78
N LYS A 580 -17.04 23.22 34.80
CA LYS A 580 -15.73 22.56 34.92
C LYS A 580 -14.98 22.44 33.60
N ALA A 581 -15.54 22.86 32.47
CA ALA A 581 -14.86 22.78 31.18
C ALA A 581 -13.58 23.62 31.20
N LEU A 582 -12.55 23.15 30.50
CA LEU A 582 -11.27 23.82 30.35
C LEU A 582 -11.48 25.20 29.71
N SER A 583 -10.93 26.22 30.36
CA SER A 583 -10.82 27.59 29.84
C SER A 583 -9.45 28.15 30.23
N ASP A 584 -9.04 29.24 29.60
CA ASP A 584 -7.85 29.99 30.01
C ASP A 584 -8.17 31.00 31.12
N SER A 585 -7.16 31.77 31.52
CA SER A 585 -7.24 32.81 32.55
C SER A 585 -7.77 34.15 32.03
N GLN A 586 -8.07 34.28 30.74
CA GLN A 586 -8.60 35.51 30.16
C GLN A 586 -10.13 35.53 30.34
N SER A 587 -10.66 36.67 30.79
CA SER A 587 -12.09 36.83 31.09
C SER A 587 -12.96 37.10 29.86
N ASN A 588 -12.40 37.73 28.83
CA ASN A 588 -13.10 38.04 27.59
C ASN A 588 -13.30 36.78 26.73
N ILE A 589 -14.43 36.68 26.05
CA ILE A 589 -14.74 35.57 25.14
C ILE A 589 -14.31 35.95 23.72
N THR A 590 -13.32 35.24 23.18
CA THR A 590 -12.86 35.41 21.79
C THR A 590 -12.83 34.07 21.07
N TYR A 591 -12.97 34.10 19.75
CA TYR A 591 -12.81 32.93 18.89
C TYR A 591 -11.45 32.95 18.19
N GLU A 592 -10.47 32.32 18.81
CA GLU A 592 -9.11 32.16 18.30
C GLU A 592 -8.70 30.68 18.42
N PRO A 593 -9.11 29.80 17.48
CA PRO A 593 -8.90 28.36 17.60
C PRO A 593 -7.45 27.91 17.79
N GLU A 594 -6.49 28.72 17.33
CA GLU A 594 -5.05 28.45 17.47
C GLU A 594 -4.51 28.88 18.85
N LYS A 595 -4.86 30.07 19.33
CA LYS A 595 -4.34 30.62 20.60
C LYS A 595 -5.16 30.18 21.81
N ARG A 596 -6.48 30.13 21.69
CA ARG A 596 -7.45 29.83 22.75
C ARG A 596 -8.35 28.64 22.38
N PRO A 597 -7.78 27.47 22.06
CA PRO A 597 -8.52 26.33 21.52
C PRO A 597 -9.63 25.81 22.44
N ALA A 598 -9.49 25.99 23.76
CA ALA A 598 -10.48 25.54 24.74
C ALA A 598 -11.72 26.44 24.76
N VAL A 599 -11.53 27.76 24.85
CA VAL A 599 -12.64 28.74 24.80
C VAL A 599 -13.31 28.73 23.43
N SER A 600 -12.53 28.67 22.34
CA SER A 600 -13.08 28.55 20.99
C SER A 600 -13.93 27.30 20.80
N ASN A 601 -13.57 26.17 21.42
CA ASN A 601 -14.39 24.95 21.40
C ASN A 601 -15.75 25.15 22.09
N LEU A 602 -15.79 25.91 23.18
CA LEU A 602 -17.03 26.25 23.87
C LEU A 602 -17.90 27.22 23.05
N VAL A 603 -17.29 28.20 22.38
CA VAL A 603 -17.97 29.10 21.43
C VAL A 603 -18.57 28.30 20.27
N THR A 604 -17.83 27.33 19.71
CA THR A 604 -18.38 26.43 18.68
C THR A 604 -19.55 25.61 19.20
N LEU A 605 -19.49 25.07 20.42
CA LEU A 605 -20.61 24.35 21.02
C LEU A 605 -21.84 25.25 21.19
N TYR A 606 -21.63 26.51 21.61
CA TYR A 606 -22.70 27.49 21.73
C TYR A 606 -23.37 27.72 20.37
N ALA A 607 -22.58 28.05 19.34
CA ALA A 607 -23.05 28.30 17.98
C ALA A 607 -23.84 27.10 17.42
N LEU A 608 -23.36 25.88 17.67
CA LEU A 608 -24.05 24.66 17.24
C LEU A 608 -25.36 24.41 17.98
N ALA A 609 -25.43 24.71 19.28
CA ALA A 609 -26.64 24.54 20.08
C ALA A 609 -27.72 25.59 19.78
N THR A 610 -27.34 26.79 19.35
CA THR A 610 -28.29 27.88 19.06
C THR A 610 -28.56 28.08 17.57
N GLY A 611 -27.70 27.58 16.68
CA GLY A 611 -27.73 27.85 15.24
C GLY A 611 -27.18 29.24 14.86
N LEU A 612 -26.59 29.98 15.80
CA LEU A 612 -25.98 31.29 15.56
C LEU A 612 -24.61 31.17 14.88
N SER A 613 -24.17 32.22 14.19
CA SER A 613 -22.78 32.32 13.73
C SER A 613 -21.83 32.59 14.90
N VAL A 614 -20.54 32.30 14.71
CA VAL A 614 -19.52 32.49 15.75
C VAL A 614 -19.42 33.96 16.17
N GLU A 615 -19.55 34.88 15.22
CA GLU A 615 -19.52 36.32 15.44
C GLU A 615 -20.70 36.75 16.34
N ASN A 616 -21.91 36.28 16.01
CA ASN A 616 -23.11 36.59 16.80
C ASN A 616 -23.02 36.03 18.23
N VAL A 617 -22.37 34.87 18.43
CA VAL A 617 -22.14 34.32 19.77
C VAL A 617 -21.19 35.20 20.58
N ILE A 618 -20.13 35.73 19.96
CA ILE A 618 -19.19 36.64 20.63
C ILE A 618 -19.93 37.92 21.04
N ASP A 619 -20.75 38.47 20.15
CA ASP A 619 -21.50 39.70 20.42
C ASP A 619 -22.54 39.50 21.55
N GLU A 620 -23.28 38.38 21.55
CA GLU A 620 -24.24 38.03 22.63
C GLU A 620 -23.52 37.85 23.98
N CYS A 621 -22.30 37.33 23.97
CA CYS A 621 -21.53 37.02 25.17
C CYS A 621 -20.51 38.09 25.55
N ALA A 622 -20.48 39.25 24.87
CA ALA A 622 -19.42 40.27 25.05
C ALA A 622 -19.39 40.86 26.48
N SER A 623 -20.54 40.90 27.16
CA SER A 623 -20.68 41.42 28.53
C SER A 623 -20.42 40.38 29.62
N LEU A 624 -20.24 39.10 29.26
CA LEU A 624 -20.09 38.00 30.20
C LEU A 624 -18.61 37.71 30.49
N ASP A 625 -18.31 37.39 31.75
CA ASP A 625 -17.05 36.77 32.11
C ASP A 625 -17.07 35.27 31.75
N THR A 626 -15.92 34.61 31.82
CA THR A 626 -15.78 33.18 31.51
C THR A 626 -16.74 32.29 32.33
N LYS A 627 -17.08 32.68 33.56
CA LYS A 627 -18.02 31.93 34.41
C LYS A 627 -19.47 32.11 33.92
N GLY A 628 -19.89 33.35 33.68
CA GLY A 628 -21.21 33.67 33.13
C GLY A 628 -21.42 33.04 31.76
N PHE A 629 -20.40 33.08 30.90
CA PHE A 629 -20.42 32.42 29.59
C PHE A 629 -20.65 30.89 29.71
N LYS A 630 -19.95 30.21 30.62
CA LYS A 630 -20.12 28.76 30.84
C LYS A 630 -21.52 28.39 31.36
N LEU A 631 -22.11 29.23 32.21
CA LEU A 631 -23.48 29.06 32.69
C LEU A 631 -24.48 29.26 31.55
N CYS A 632 -24.33 30.32 30.76
CA CYS A 632 -25.17 30.58 29.59
C CYS A 632 -25.05 29.44 28.55
N LEU A 633 -23.83 28.95 28.29
CA LEU A 633 -23.60 27.79 27.42
C LEU A 633 -24.37 26.56 27.93
N ALA A 634 -24.36 26.29 29.23
CA ALA A 634 -25.10 25.17 29.80
C ALA A 634 -26.61 25.30 29.58
N GLU A 635 -27.17 26.51 29.70
CA GLU A 635 -28.58 26.77 29.43
C GLU A 635 -28.93 26.56 27.96
N LYS A 636 -28.11 27.07 27.02
CA LYS A 636 -28.34 26.86 25.59
C LYS A 636 -28.23 25.39 25.19
N ILE A 637 -27.24 24.65 25.73
CA ILE A 637 -27.11 23.21 25.50
C ILE A 637 -28.32 22.47 26.07
N ASP A 638 -28.74 22.76 27.29
CA ASP A 638 -29.91 22.11 27.90
C ASP A 638 -31.18 22.38 27.11
N ALA A 639 -31.41 23.63 26.70
CA ALA A 639 -32.55 24.02 25.86
C ALA A 639 -32.57 23.25 24.53
N HIS A 640 -31.40 23.03 23.92
CA HIS A 640 -31.27 22.28 22.67
C HIS A 640 -31.52 20.77 22.85
N ILE A 641 -31.04 20.17 23.95
CA ILE A 641 -31.14 18.70 24.14
C ILE A 641 -32.34 18.24 24.97
N ALA A 642 -33.01 19.13 25.71
CA ALA A 642 -34.16 18.78 26.54
C ALA A 642 -35.25 18.00 25.77
N PRO A 643 -35.65 18.41 24.53
CA PRO A 643 -36.63 17.65 23.75
C PRO A 643 -36.15 16.24 23.39
N PHE A 644 -34.84 16.06 23.16
CA PHE A 644 -34.27 14.75 22.87
C PHE A 644 -34.20 13.90 24.13
N ARG A 645 -33.86 14.48 25.27
CA ARG A 645 -33.80 13.79 26.57
C ARG A 645 -35.18 13.26 26.98
N GLU A 646 -36.22 14.07 26.88
CA GLU A 646 -37.61 13.65 27.19
C GLU A 646 -38.07 12.49 26.29
N LYS A 647 -37.84 12.60 24.97
CA LYS A 647 -38.14 11.49 24.04
C LYS A 647 -37.33 10.23 24.35
N TYR A 648 -36.05 10.40 24.67
CA TYR A 648 -35.18 9.28 25.02
C TYR A 648 -35.68 8.56 26.28
N GLU A 649 -36.04 9.31 27.33
CA GLU A 649 -36.59 8.75 28.57
C GLU A 649 -37.91 8.02 28.33
N GLY A 650 -38.81 8.56 27.50
CA GLY A 650 -40.03 7.88 27.07
C GLY A 650 -39.75 6.57 26.34
N LEU A 651 -38.84 6.60 25.35
CA LEU A 651 -38.46 5.41 24.57
C LEU A 651 -37.80 4.32 25.43
N LEU A 652 -37.11 4.67 26.52
CA LEU A 652 -36.56 3.68 27.44
C LEU A 652 -37.65 2.87 28.17
N GLN A 653 -38.84 3.44 28.35
CA GLN A 653 -39.99 2.73 28.94
C GLN A 653 -40.73 1.85 27.93
N GLU A 654 -40.41 1.98 26.63
CA GLU A 654 -41.03 1.22 25.54
C GLU A 654 -40.02 0.31 24.82
N PRO A 655 -39.42 -0.68 25.53
CA PRO A 655 -38.37 -1.49 24.94
C PRO A 655 -38.87 -2.40 23.81
N GLN A 656 -40.17 -2.68 23.75
CA GLN A 656 -40.77 -3.45 22.67
C GLN A 656 -40.82 -2.64 21.38
N LEU A 657 -41.21 -1.36 21.43
CA LEU A 657 -41.23 -0.48 20.26
C LEU A 657 -39.86 -0.42 19.57
N ILE A 658 -38.79 -0.24 20.35
CA ILE A 658 -37.42 -0.22 19.81
C ILE A 658 -37.05 -1.56 19.16
N ARG A 659 -37.44 -2.69 19.78
CA ARG A 659 -37.20 -4.02 19.21
C ARG A 659 -37.95 -4.20 17.90
N ASP A 660 -39.20 -3.75 17.81
CA ASP A 660 -40.02 -3.87 16.62
C ASP A 660 -39.46 -3.02 15.47
N ILE A 661 -39.05 -1.79 15.76
CA ILE A 661 -38.37 -0.90 14.81
C ILE A 661 -37.10 -1.55 14.27
N LEU A 662 -36.23 -2.05 15.14
CA LEU A 662 -34.98 -2.70 14.71
C LEU A 662 -35.24 -4.00 13.94
N THR A 663 -36.28 -4.75 14.30
CA THR A 663 -36.65 -6.00 13.62
C THR A 663 -37.16 -5.70 12.21
N HIS A 664 -38.07 -4.73 12.07
CA HIS A 664 -38.57 -4.28 10.77
C HIS A 664 -37.44 -3.71 9.89
N GLY A 665 -36.57 -2.88 10.46
CA GLY A 665 -35.39 -2.38 9.74
C GLY A 665 -34.44 -3.50 9.32
N THR A 666 -34.21 -4.50 10.18
CA THR A 666 -33.40 -5.68 9.85
C THR A 666 -33.98 -6.45 8.68
N GLN A 667 -35.29 -6.70 8.65
CA GLN A 667 -35.94 -7.40 7.54
C GLN A 667 -35.77 -6.66 6.20
N ARG A 668 -35.93 -5.33 6.19
CA ARG A 668 -35.72 -4.51 4.98
C ARG A 668 -34.26 -4.54 4.51
N ALA A 669 -33.32 -4.40 5.45
CA ALA A 669 -31.89 -4.48 5.15
C ALA A 669 -31.51 -5.88 4.63
N GLU A 670 -31.94 -6.93 5.33
CA GLU A 670 -31.65 -8.32 4.96
C GLU A 670 -32.19 -8.67 3.58
N LYS A 671 -33.42 -8.24 3.24
CA LYS A 671 -33.97 -8.41 1.90
C LYS A 671 -33.04 -7.82 0.83
N LYS A 672 -32.60 -6.56 1.02
CA LYS A 672 -31.70 -5.92 0.05
C LYS A 672 -30.32 -6.59 -0.01
N ALA A 673 -29.80 -7.01 1.13
CA ALA A 673 -28.53 -7.72 1.23
C ALA A 673 -28.57 -9.07 0.50
N GLN A 674 -29.64 -9.84 0.70
CA GLN A 674 -29.85 -11.13 0.04
C GLN A 674 -29.98 -10.98 -1.48
N GLU A 675 -30.71 -9.96 -1.96
CA GLU A 675 -30.79 -9.62 -3.39
C GLU A 675 -29.39 -9.38 -3.98
N THR A 676 -28.61 -8.48 -3.36
CA THR A 676 -27.24 -8.18 -3.81
C THR A 676 -26.36 -9.44 -3.78
N MET A 677 -26.47 -10.25 -2.74
CA MET A 677 -25.65 -11.45 -2.59
C MET A 677 -26.06 -12.60 -3.52
N ALA A 678 -27.34 -12.71 -3.87
CA ALA A 678 -27.81 -13.68 -4.86
C ALA A 678 -27.23 -13.38 -6.24
N GLU A 679 -27.34 -12.12 -6.70
CA GLU A 679 -26.70 -11.68 -7.95
C GLU A 679 -25.19 -11.91 -7.92
N LEU A 680 -24.54 -11.57 -6.79
CA LEU A 680 -23.10 -11.74 -6.64
C LEU A 680 -22.67 -13.22 -6.69
N ARG A 681 -23.43 -14.10 -6.04
CA ARG A 681 -23.15 -15.55 -6.03
C ARG A 681 -23.22 -16.15 -7.43
N GLU A 682 -24.15 -15.67 -8.27
CA GLU A 682 -24.18 -16.07 -9.69
C GLU A 682 -22.97 -15.57 -10.46
N LEU A 683 -22.61 -14.28 -10.32
CA LEU A 683 -21.47 -13.69 -11.01
C LEU A 683 -20.12 -14.31 -10.60
N LEU A 684 -20.03 -14.83 -9.37
CA LEU A 684 -18.85 -15.54 -8.88
C LEU A 684 -18.86 -17.05 -9.18
N GLY A 685 -19.94 -17.57 -9.78
CA GLY A 685 -20.08 -18.99 -10.07
C GLY A 685 -20.27 -19.88 -8.84
N PHE A 686 -20.81 -19.35 -7.74
CA PHE A 686 -21.11 -20.12 -6.52
C PHE A 686 -22.42 -20.91 -6.60
N ASN A 687 -23.30 -20.59 -7.56
CA ASN A 687 -24.55 -21.32 -7.77
C ASN A 687 -24.32 -22.51 -8.72
N LEU A 688 -24.10 -23.69 -8.14
CA LEU A 688 -24.07 -24.97 -8.87
C LEU A 688 -25.50 -25.44 -9.19
N SER A 689 -26.31 -24.62 -9.85
CA SER A 689 -27.53 -25.13 -10.46
C SER A 689 -27.14 -25.98 -11.67
N HIS A 690 -27.89 -27.05 -11.96
CA HIS A 690 -27.60 -28.19 -12.85
C HIS A 690 -27.19 -27.89 -14.31
N GLN A 691 -26.89 -26.64 -14.67
CA GLN A 691 -26.41 -26.24 -15.98
C GLN A 691 -24.97 -26.74 -16.18
N ALA A 692 -24.92 -27.91 -16.81
CA ALA A 692 -23.88 -28.37 -17.73
C ALA A 692 -22.48 -27.81 -17.45
N ILE A 693 -21.69 -28.57 -16.70
CA ILE A 693 -20.26 -28.67 -16.97
C ILE A 693 -20.15 -29.25 -18.39
N ASN A 694 -20.39 -28.42 -19.41
CA ASN A 694 -20.13 -28.77 -20.79
C ASN A 694 -18.62 -28.80 -20.93
N LYS A 695 -18.11 -30.04 -20.93
CA LYS A 695 -16.78 -30.55 -21.27
C LYS A 695 -15.80 -29.56 -21.89
#